data_AF-A0A2A5DV08-F1
#
_entry.id   AF-A0A2A5DV08-F1
#
_cell.length_a   1.000
_cell.length_b   1.000
_cell.length_c   1.000
_cell.angle_alpha   90.00
_cell.angle_beta   90.00
_cell.angle_gamma   90.00
#
_symmetry.space_group_name_H-M   'P 1'
#
loop_
_entity.id
_entity.type
_entity.pdbx_description
1 polymer ?
#
loop_
_entity_poly.entity_id
_entity_poly.type
_entity_poly.pdbx_seq_one_letter_code
_entity_poly.pdbx_strand_id
1 'polypeptide(L)'
;MKNIYVVIFIVLFLASVVQGAKKKELPPLKRGPGGSGLWGEKTPRALWGTRCIDTDTKIHYWFGGAGGISKKGPLFTYYFNKDKWEEILSSDSKQLKIVAEMKTLELEMRTLYTAISNRYYLSELEVEKSIKFDEICITLVTKLTDMEKNLKRPQSLNRFSKAKKDLEVLATKLKNSVSVKEVAEARRIYRELVQVRWSSDVQPCPRYYPMMAYDSKTKKIVLFGGEGVFGVYADTWLFDTTTKTWEQVFPKSSPSPRCAHGMIANEGKAYLVGGYNARGSKSYCTGLWFRMPMNVWQYNIAKNTWILIKKNDSKPQKVQFQRRVKASISEDGKKLSWITDILSYGKKKGEIKGETAIPGQEIMDHKLSVLANTIQIRSSAFDPAFFEEKPVTEVDTNNFKIKIKSLPSNKWVWMGPPQTPSNRDWGTTILDLKRDQLLHWAGGHSSHCGTDVAHYSLKTNRWHIAYTPELPFERTYGVGYGAPSLSGRPFGVHTYLSYAIDQLTGKMLWAGAGGTGGNFKLVNPSGVYLYDTKTSEWSYAKLNFQNKEWGYMEQHLTCMVATPKGIAVWMPKLKGGNHRSGLWIANLEKNIYEPLAGTENKDKTTLPFSAYGDGHGMTYDSKRDRVLLFHFKQKEKFRIWSCNLKSKKVEVLTPKNSEKFPLAARFPREATYIPDLDIVYVPTSGRKKYQADLIYDCAKNEWLQIASTGKKDKRGRMRPGYAVSTGVEWDPKRKVLWLVQTTGAVYAMRLDLKTAGLKPVEPSVAPVKK
;
A
#
# COMPACT_ATOMS: atom_id res chain seq x y z
N MET A 1 68.07 0.10 -6.76
CA MET A 1 66.78 0.84 -6.75
C MET A 1 65.97 0.46 -5.52
N LYS A 2 66.39 1.02 -4.39
CA LYS A 2 65.58 1.26 -3.18
C LYS A 2 64.98 2.66 -3.35
N ASN A 3 63.82 2.94 -2.71
CA ASN A 3 63.16 4.27 -2.58
C ASN A 3 62.00 4.62 -3.50
N ILE A 4 60.91 3.84 -3.53
CA ILE A 4 59.55 4.38 -3.78
C ILE A 4 58.51 3.63 -2.92
N TYR A 5 58.59 3.72 -1.58
CA TYR A 5 57.54 3.19 -0.69
C TYR A 5 57.29 4.01 0.59
N VAL A 6 57.75 5.27 0.69
CA VAL A 6 57.66 6.04 1.95
C VAL A 6 56.84 7.35 1.87
N VAL A 7 56.35 7.79 0.70
CA VAL A 7 55.65 9.09 0.60
C VAL A 7 54.12 9.02 0.64
N ILE A 8 53.50 7.83 0.56
CA ILE A 8 52.02 7.71 0.57
C ILE A 8 51.45 7.46 1.99
N PHE A 9 52.28 7.08 2.97
CA PHE A 9 51.80 6.77 4.32
C PHE A 9 51.76 7.96 5.30
N ILE A 10 52.36 9.11 4.98
CA ILE A 10 52.43 10.27 5.89
C ILE A 10 51.35 11.34 5.62
N VAL A 11 50.77 11.38 4.42
CA VAL A 11 49.67 12.33 4.11
C VAL A 11 48.31 11.89 4.68
N LEU A 12 48.15 10.59 4.96
CA LEU A 12 46.88 10.05 5.51
C LEU A 12 46.77 10.13 7.04
N PHE A 13 47.85 10.46 7.77
CA PHE A 13 47.84 10.52 9.23
C PHE A 13 47.70 11.94 9.82
N LEU A 14 47.86 12.99 9.00
CA LEU A 14 47.72 14.39 9.44
C LEU A 14 46.33 15.01 9.14
N ALA A 15 45.45 14.33 8.41
CA ALA A 15 44.07 14.78 8.20
C ALA A 15 43.12 14.45 9.38
N SER A 16 43.60 13.76 10.42
CA SER A 16 42.80 13.32 11.57
C SER A 16 42.87 14.20 12.82
N VAL A 17 43.57 15.34 12.80
CA VAL A 17 43.78 16.18 14.01
C VAL A 17 43.05 17.53 14.01
N VAL A 18 42.25 17.87 12.99
CA VAL A 18 41.30 19.01 13.10
C VAL A 18 39.93 18.52 13.58
N GLN A 19 39.87 18.02 14.81
CA GLN A 19 38.63 17.89 15.58
C GLN A 19 38.35 19.23 16.30
N GLY A 20 37.74 20.17 15.58
CA GLY A 20 37.08 21.34 16.16
C GLY A 20 35.56 21.13 16.18
N ALA A 21 35.01 20.85 17.36
CA ALA A 21 33.60 20.64 17.69
C ALA A 21 32.91 19.42 17.06
N LYS A 22 33.12 18.23 17.66
CA LYS A 22 32.16 17.12 17.59
C LYS A 22 30.80 17.64 18.06
N LYS A 23 29.82 17.77 17.16
CA LYS A 23 28.40 17.73 17.56
C LYS A 23 28.22 16.45 18.38
N LYS A 24 27.92 16.57 19.68
CA LYS A 24 27.53 15.42 20.51
C LYS A 24 26.38 14.69 19.80
N GLU A 25 26.70 13.59 19.12
CA GLU A 25 25.68 12.69 18.63
C GLU A 25 24.96 12.11 19.86
N LEU A 26 23.63 12.18 19.85
CA LEU A 26 22.82 11.58 20.91
C LEU A 26 23.13 10.07 21.01
N PRO A 27 23.19 9.51 22.24
CA PRO A 27 23.36 8.07 22.45
C PRO A 27 22.36 7.24 21.62
N PRO A 28 22.74 6.05 21.11
CA PRO A 28 21.91 5.21 20.23
C PRO A 28 20.50 4.94 20.76
N LEU A 29 20.34 4.86 22.09
CA LEU A 29 19.09 4.55 22.78
C LEU A 29 18.03 5.68 22.78
N LYS A 30 18.41 6.92 22.44
CA LYS A 30 17.53 8.11 22.62
C LYS A 30 16.85 8.61 21.33
N ARG A 31 16.95 7.88 20.22
CA ARG A 31 16.51 8.32 18.86
C ARG A 31 15.01 8.08 18.54
N GLY A 32 14.21 7.67 19.53
CA GLY A 32 12.81 7.21 19.38
C GLY A 32 12.69 5.74 19.79
N PRO A 33 11.48 5.15 19.88
CA PRO A 33 11.31 3.70 19.98
C PRO A 33 11.92 3.06 18.71
N GLY A 34 13.20 2.69 18.78
CA GLY A 34 13.97 2.17 17.64
C GLY A 34 14.55 3.25 16.72
N GLY A 35 15.71 3.79 17.08
CA GLY A 35 16.53 4.59 16.17
C GLY A 35 17.75 3.84 15.66
N SER A 36 17.84 3.73 14.33
CA SER A 36 19.06 3.51 13.53
C SER A 36 20.11 2.50 14.04
N GLY A 37 19.75 1.24 14.24
CA GLY A 37 20.71 0.15 14.11
C GLY A 37 21.01 -0.10 12.63
N LEU A 38 22.27 -0.31 12.26
CA LEU A 38 22.63 -0.98 11.00
C LEU A 38 21.90 -2.34 10.91
N TRP A 39 21.81 -2.91 9.71
CA TRP A 39 21.27 -4.25 9.48
C TRP A 39 21.81 -5.24 10.53
N GLY A 40 20.99 -5.67 11.51
CA GLY A 40 21.41 -6.65 12.53
C GLY A 40 21.00 -6.42 14.00
N GLU A 41 20.67 -5.21 14.46
CA GLU A 41 20.08 -5.05 15.82
C GLU A 41 18.70 -5.69 15.89
N LYS A 42 18.12 -5.98 17.09
CA LYS A 42 16.89 -6.79 17.35
C LYS A 42 15.54 -6.03 17.57
N THR A 43 15.48 -4.71 17.39
CA THR A 43 14.31 -3.85 17.75
C THR A 43 13.58 -3.20 16.56
N PRO A 44 12.22 -3.16 16.55
CA PRO A 44 11.45 -2.51 15.48
C PRO A 44 11.68 -0.98 15.44
N ARG A 45 11.82 -0.40 14.23
CA ARG A 45 12.00 1.05 14.02
C ARG A 45 10.65 1.79 14.04
N ALA A 46 10.47 2.79 14.90
CA ALA A 46 9.37 3.75 14.82
C ALA A 46 9.60 4.72 13.65
N LEU A 47 8.90 4.51 12.54
CA LEU A 47 8.96 5.37 11.37
C LEU A 47 7.89 6.45 11.47
N TRP A 48 8.23 7.68 11.07
CA TRP A 48 7.26 8.76 10.85
C TRP A 48 6.51 9.27 12.09
N GLY A 49 6.88 8.82 13.30
CA GLY A 49 6.43 9.45 14.54
C GLY A 49 7.23 10.72 14.87
N THR A 50 6.86 11.36 15.97
CA THR A 50 7.54 12.55 16.47
C THR A 50 7.96 12.38 17.91
N ARG A 51 9.18 12.87 18.19
CA ARG A 51 9.76 12.93 19.52
C ARG A 51 9.65 14.36 20.06
N CYS A 52 9.24 14.49 21.31
CA CYS A 52 9.32 15.71 22.09
C CYS A 52 10.19 15.47 23.33
N ILE A 53 10.82 16.50 23.87
CA ILE A 53 11.61 16.40 25.11
C ILE A 53 10.99 17.38 26.09
N ASP A 54 10.61 16.88 27.26
CA ASP A 54 10.38 17.73 28.42
C ASP A 54 11.73 18.26 28.88
N THR A 55 11.92 19.57 28.76
CA THR A 55 13.21 20.21 29.03
C THR A 55 13.54 20.28 30.52
N ASP A 56 12.55 20.10 31.39
CA ASP A 56 12.70 20.24 32.84
C ASP A 56 13.09 18.89 33.44
N THR A 57 12.37 17.83 33.07
CA THR A 57 12.62 16.47 33.55
C THR A 57 13.59 15.67 32.68
N LYS A 58 13.90 16.16 31.48
CA LYS A 58 14.67 15.47 30.42
C LYS A 58 14.02 14.18 29.92
N ILE A 59 12.75 13.93 30.23
CA ILE A 59 11.99 12.80 29.71
C ILE A 59 11.72 13.00 28.22
N HIS A 60 11.97 11.95 27.42
CA HIS A 60 11.60 11.95 26.00
C HIS A 60 10.22 11.34 25.83
N TYR A 61 9.35 12.04 25.12
CA TYR A 61 8.05 11.55 24.69
C TYR A 61 8.05 11.23 23.21
N TRP A 62 7.32 10.20 22.81
CA TRP A 62 7.11 9.81 21.42
C TRP A 62 5.64 9.57 21.15
N PHE A 63 5.17 10.05 20.00
CA PHE A 63 3.81 9.80 19.54
C PHE A 63 3.76 9.57 18.03
N GLY A 64 2.87 8.65 17.62
CA GLY A 64 2.57 8.34 16.23
C GLY A 64 3.66 7.52 15.52
N GLY A 65 3.44 7.32 14.22
CA GLY A 65 4.29 6.50 13.37
C GLY A 65 3.81 5.07 13.15
N ALA A 66 4.44 4.40 12.19
CA ALA A 66 4.28 2.97 11.90
C ALA A 66 5.56 2.19 12.22
N GLY A 67 5.41 0.90 12.55
CA GLY A 67 6.50 0.04 13.03
C GLY A 67 6.88 0.37 14.48
N GLY A 68 7.11 -0.63 15.34
CA GLY A 68 7.33 -0.39 16.77
C GLY A 68 7.20 -1.63 17.66
N ILE A 69 7.43 -1.48 18.98
CA ILE A 69 7.49 -2.55 20.01
C ILE A 69 6.10 -3.20 20.26
N SER A 70 5.02 -2.62 19.73
CA SER A 70 3.68 -3.13 19.94
C SER A 70 3.37 -4.33 19.03
N LYS A 71 3.21 -5.51 19.63
CA LYS A 71 2.56 -6.68 18.99
C LYS A 71 1.08 -6.42 18.61
N LYS A 72 0.52 -5.27 19.01
CA LYS A 72 -0.91 -4.93 18.90
C LYS A 72 -1.25 -3.91 17.81
N GLY A 73 -0.27 -3.37 17.07
CA GLY A 73 -0.51 -2.43 15.96
C GLY A 73 0.21 -1.08 16.12
N PRO A 74 -0.38 0.05 15.67
CA PRO A 74 0.29 1.35 15.58
C PRO A 74 0.82 1.87 16.92
N LEU A 75 1.75 2.83 16.86
CA LEU A 75 2.39 3.41 18.05
C LEU A 75 1.48 4.42 18.76
N PHE A 76 1.12 4.08 19.99
CA PHE A 76 0.49 4.95 20.98
C PHE A 76 1.56 5.83 21.67
N THR A 77 1.21 6.56 22.73
CA THR A 77 2.20 7.45 23.39
C THR A 77 3.22 6.62 24.16
N TYR A 78 4.51 6.87 23.95
CA TYR A 78 5.59 6.26 24.74
C TYR A 78 6.42 7.34 25.40
N TYR A 79 7.01 7.02 26.56
CA TYR A 79 8.04 7.84 27.16
C TYR A 79 9.29 7.01 27.46
N PHE A 80 10.45 7.65 27.36
CA PHE A 80 11.74 7.02 27.64
C PHE A 80 12.22 7.42 29.03
N ASN A 81 12.36 6.43 29.91
CA ASN A 81 12.83 6.61 31.28
C ASN A 81 13.73 5.42 31.66
N LYS A 82 14.79 5.66 32.45
CA LYS A 82 15.72 4.61 32.94
C LYS A 82 16.13 3.60 31.86
N ASP A 83 16.55 4.11 30.71
CA ASP A 83 17.01 3.33 29.55
C ASP A 83 15.97 2.41 28.86
N LYS A 84 14.67 2.58 29.13
CA LYS A 84 13.58 1.85 28.46
C LYS A 84 12.45 2.76 27.96
N TRP A 85 11.80 2.32 26.88
CA TRP A 85 10.55 2.90 26.41
C TRP A 85 9.37 2.22 27.11
N GLU A 86 8.49 3.02 27.70
CA GLU A 86 7.26 2.57 28.34
C GLU A 86 6.05 3.15 27.63
N GLU A 87 5.05 2.30 27.37
CA GLU A 87 3.79 2.72 26.78
C GLU A 87 2.93 3.43 27.83
N ILE A 88 2.34 4.56 27.46
CA ILE A 88 1.32 5.23 28.26
C ILE A 88 -0.02 4.71 27.78
N LEU A 89 -0.56 3.72 28.49
CA LEU A 89 -1.91 3.22 28.27
C LEU A 89 -2.89 3.91 29.23
N SER A 90 -4.13 4.06 28.80
CA SER A 90 -5.22 4.29 29.74
C SER A 90 -5.25 3.18 30.77
N SER A 91 -5.33 3.53 32.06
CA SER A 91 -5.65 2.57 33.12
C SER A 91 -7.14 2.26 33.20
N ASP A 92 -8.01 2.98 32.46
CA ASP A 92 -9.45 2.78 32.47
C ASP A 92 -9.87 1.54 31.65
N SER A 93 -10.12 0.44 32.34
CA SER A 93 -10.57 -0.83 31.74
C SER A 93 -11.93 -0.72 31.04
N LYS A 94 -12.84 0.14 31.51
CA LYS A 94 -14.15 0.35 30.88
C LYS A 94 -13.97 1.04 29.52
N GLN A 95 -13.10 2.05 29.46
CA GLN A 95 -12.81 2.74 28.21
C GLN A 95 -12.15 1.82 27.18
N LEU A 96 -11.21 0.96 27.60
CA LEU A 96 -10.60 -0.04 26.73
C LEU A 96 -11.62 -1.03 26.16
N LYS A 97 -12.60 -1.44 26.97
CA LYS A 97 -13.70 -2.31 26.53
C LYS A 97 -14.57 -1.61 25.46
N ILE A 98 -14.96 -0.35 25.69
CA ILE A 98 -15.73 0.45 24.72
C ILE A 98 -14.98 0.55 23.39
N VAL A 99 -13.68 0.85 23.41
CA VAL A 99 -12.88 0.94 22.18
C VAL A 99 -12.80 -0.40 21.43
N ALA A 100 -12.73 -1.52 22.15
CA ALA A 100 -12.73 -2.85 21.55
C ALA A 100 -14.08 -3.21 20.92
N GLU A 101 -15.20 -2.89 21.57
CA GLU A 101 -16.54 -3.09 21.02
C GLU A 101 -16.78 -2.19 19.79
N MET A 102 -16.37 -0.91 19.83
CA MET A 102 -16.43 0.00 18.68
C MET A 102 -15.65 -0.52 17.47
N LYS A 103 -14.49 -1.16 17.70
CA LYS A 103 -13.71 -1.80 16.63
C LYS A 103 -14.46 -2.96 15.97
N THR A 104 -15.26 -3.69 16.75
CA THR A 104 -16.11 -4.77 16.23
C THR A 104 -17.22 -4.20 15.35
N LEU A 105 -17.92 -3.17 15.82
CA LEU A 105 -18.96 -2.49 15.04
C LEU A 105 -18.41 -1.84 13.76
N GLU A 106 -17.21 -1.26 13.82
CA GLU A 106 -16.51 -0.74 12.64
C GLU A 106 -16.33 -1.84 11.57
N LEU A 107 -15.93 -3.05 11.97
CA LEU A 107 -15.72 -4.17 11.06
C LEU A 107 -17.03 -4.72 10.48
N GLU A 108 -18.08 -4.79 11.30
CA GLU A 108 -19.42 -5.16 10.83
C GLU A 108 -19.96 -4.14 9.81
N MET A 109 -19.81 -2.85 10.09
CA MET A 109 -20.19 -1.79 9.14
C MET A 109 -19.34 -1.83 7.87
N ARG A 110 -18.04 -2.12 7.96
CA ARG A 110 -17.17 -2.36 6.79
C ARG A 110 -17.69 -3.52 5.94
N THR A 111 -18.11 -4.60 6.59
CA THR A 111 -18.65 -5.79 5.91
C THR A 111 -19.94 -5.45 5.19
N LEU A 112 -20.85 -4.73 5.83
CA LEU A 112 -22.09 -4.23 5.21
C LEU A 112 -21.78 -3.33 4.00
N TYR A 113 -20.92 -2.32 4.15
CA TYR A 113 -20.54 -1.45 3.04
C TYR A 113 -19.93 -2.24 1.87
N THR A 114 -19.06 -3.21 2.15
CA THR A 114 -18.45 -4.04 1.10
C THR A 114 -19.50 -4.90 0.39
N ALA A 115 -20.46 -5.47 1.11
CA ALA A 115 -21.55 -6.25 0.52
C ALA A 115 -22.44 -5.38 -0.38
N ILE A 116 -22.80 -4.17 0.07
CA ILE A 116 -23.54 -3.17 -0.73
C ILE A 116 -22.75 -2.80 -2.00
N SER A 117 -21.44 -2.55 -1.86
CA SER A 117 -20.55 -2.26 -2.99
C SER A 117 -20.47 -3.44 -3.98
N ASN A 118 -20.32 -4.67 -3.48
CA ASN A 118 -20.26 -5.86 -4.31
C ASN A 118 -21.56 -6.05 -5.11
N ARG A 119 -22.73 -5.83 -4.49
CA ARG A 119 -24.03 -5.84 -5.17
C ARG A 119 -24.12 -4.74 -6.23
N TYR A 120 -23.73 -3.51 -5.89
CA TYR A 120 -23.72 -2.38 -6.84
C TYR A 120 -22.85 -2.62 -8.08
N TYR A 121 -21.63 -3.16 -7.89
CA TYR A 121 -20.72 -3.46 -8.99
C TYR A 121 -20.99 -4.82 -9.66
N LEU A 122 -22.08 -5.51 -9.29
CA LEU A 122 -22.50 -6.83 -9.81
C LEU A 122 -21.46 -7.95 -9.60
N SER A 123 -20.69 -7.84 -8.51
CA SER A 123 -19.63 -8.76 -8.08
C SER A 123 -19.98 -9.55 -6.81
N GLU A 124 -21.24 -9.45 -6.37
CA GLU A 124 -21.78 -10.32 -5.31
C GLU A 124 -21.84 -11.79 -5.77
N LEU A 125 -21.65 -12.70 -4.82
CA LEU A 125 -21.80 -14.13 -5.02
C LEU A 125 -23.27 -14.53 -5.00
N GLU A 126 -23.60 -15.69 -5.55
CA GLU A 126 -24.99 -16.20 -5.54
C GLU A 126 -25.56 -16.31 -4.12
N VAL A 127 -24.77 -16.82 -3.17
CA VAL A 127 -25.13 -16.91 -1.76
C VAL A 127 -25.38 -15.54 -1.11
N GLU A 128 -24.77 -14.47 -1.64
CA GLU A 128 -24.87 -13.11 -1.11
C GLU A 128 -26.13 -12.37 -1.59
N LYS A 129 -26.81 -12.84 -2.65
CA LYS A 129 -28.07 -12.24 -3.13
C LYS A 129 -29.20 -12.32 -2.11
N SER A 130 -29.17 -13.33 -1.24
CA SER A 130 -30.14 -13.52 -0.17
C SER A 130 -29.96 -12.54 0.99
N ILE A 131 -28.82 -11.82 1.05
CA ILE A 131 -28.52 -10.91 2.16
C ILE A 131 -29.52 -9.74 2.17
N LYS A 132 -30.20 -9.60 3.31
CA LYS A 132 -31.11 -8.53 3.68
C LYS A 132 -30.33 -7.40 4.34
N PHE A 133 -29.97 -6.37 3.57
CA PHE A 133 -29.12 -5.29 4.08
C PHE A 133 -29.85 -4.43 5.13
N ASP A 134 -31.15 -4.28 5.00
CA ASP A 134 -32.05 -3.63 5.96
C ASP A 134 -32.03 -4.31 7.33
N GLU A 135 -32.14 -5.64 7.38
CA GLU A 135 -32.05 -6.40 8.65
C GLU A 135 -30.68 -6.26 9.32
N ILE A 136 -29.60 -6.24 8.53
CA ILE A 136 -28.24 -5.97 9.05
C ILE A 136 -28.14 -4.54 9.60
N CYS A 137 -28.69 -3.54 8.90
CA CYS A 137 -28.74 -2.18 9.40
C CYS A 137 -29.50 -2.09 10.73
N ILE A 138 -30.68 -2.72 10.84
CA ILE A 138 -31.49 -2.74 12.08
C ILE A 138 -30.71 -3.39 13.23
N THR A 139 -30.02 -4.50 12.95
CA THR A 139 -29.15 -5.18 13.93
C THR A 139 -28.03 -4.25 14.40
N LEU A 140 -27.37 -3.56 13.48
CA LEU A 140 -26.31 -2.60 13.80
C LEU A 140 -26.85 -1.40 14.59
N VAL A 141 -28.01 -0.86 14.24
CA VAL A 141 -28.69 0.23 14.99
C VAL A 141 -28.97 -0.21 16.42
N THR A 142 -29.41 -1.45 16.63
CA THR A 142 -29.65 -2.00 17.97
C THR A 142 -28.36 -2.04 18.79
N LYS A 143 -27.29 -2.64 18.23
CA LYS A 143 -25.98 -2.68 18.89
C LYS A 143 -25.41 -1.30 19.17
N LEU A 144 -25.60 -0.35 18.25
CA LEU A 144 -25.20 1.04 18.43
C LEU A 144 -26.00 1.67 19.59
N THR A 145 -27.31 1.48 19.64
CA THR A 145 -28.16 2.03 20.71
C THR A 145 -27.72 1.57 22.11
N ASP A 146 -27.33 0.30 22.25
CA ASP A 146 -26.81 -0.19 23.52
C ASP A 146 -25.45 0.40 23.88
N MET A 147 -24.60 0.64 22.88
CA MET A 147 -23.28 1.25 23.09
C MET A 147 -23.36 2.74 23.43
N GLU A 148 -24.37 3.46 22.92
CA GLU A 148 -24.60 4.88 23.18
C GLU A 148 -24.61 5.18 24.69
N LYS A 149 -25.21 4.28 25.47
CA LYS A 149 -25.32 4.34 26.95
C LYS A 149 -23.96 4.39 27.65
N ASN A 150 -22.91 3.87 27.00
CA ASN A 150 -21.56 3.78 27.56
C ASN A 150 -20.65 4.94 27.13
N LEU A 151 -21.06 5.76 26.14
CA LEU A 151 -20.27 6.89 25.66
C LEU A 151 -20.46 8.11 26.56
N LYS A 152 -19.35 8.67 27.06
CA LYS A 152 -19.38 9.83 27.97
C LYS A 152 -18.95 11.15 27.33
N ARG A 153 -18.33 11.09 26.15
CA ARG A 153 -17.76 12.27 25.48
C ARG A 153 -18.81 12.91 24.56
N PRO A 154 -19.19 14.18 24.76
CA PRO A 154 -20.23 14.84 23.96
C PRO A 154 -20.01 14.77 22.45
N GLN A 155 -18.76 14.82 22.01
CA GLN A 155 -18.44 14.76 20.59
C GLN A 155 -18.57 13.37 19.98
N SER A 156 -18.16 12.35 20.74
CA SER A 156 -18.37 10.96 20.37
C SER A 156 -19.86 10.70 20.29
N LEU A 157 -20.65 11.15 21.28
CA LEU A 157 -22.10 11.07 21.30
C LEU A 157 -22.73 11.74 20.07
N ASN A 158 -22.43 13.01 19.78
CA ASN A 158 -23.04 13.72 18.63
C ASN A 158 -22.77 13.03 17.29
N ARG A 159 -21.53 12.56 17.06
CA ARG A 159 -21.18 11.82 15.84
C ARG A 159 -21.85 10.46 15.80
N PHE A 160 -21.95 9.80 16.96
CA PHE A 160 -22.58 8.51 17.10
C PHE A 160 -24.08 8.57 16.81
N SER A 161 -24.82 9.49 17.43
CA SER A 161 -26.25 9.67 17.20
C SER A 161 -26.54 10.02 15.75
N LYS A 162 -25.66 10.82 15.11
CA LYS A 162 -25.74 11.08 13.66
C LYS A 162 -25.56 9.80 12.84
N ALA A 163 -24.48 9.04 13.07
CA ALA A 163 -24.21 7.80 12.33
C ALA A 163 -25.33 6.76 12.49
N LYS A 164 -25.91 6.66 13.70
CA LYS A 164 -27.07 5.81 13.99
C LYS A 164 -28.30 6.25 13.19
N LYS A 165 -28.68 7.53 13.23
CA LYS A 165 -29.81 8.07 12.46
C LYS A 165 -29.63 7.86 10.96
N ASP A 166 -28.42 8.07 10.47
CA ASP A 166 -28.08 7.86 9.07
C ASP A 166 -28.22 6.39 8.66
N LEU A 167 -27.88 5.46 9.56
CA LEU A 167 -28.04 4.02 9.35
C LEU A 167 -29.51 3.58 9.36
N GLU A 168 -30.34 4.15 10.24
CA GLU A 168 -31.79 3.97 10.22
C GLU A 168 -32.40 4.43 8.88
N VAL A 169 -31.98 5.60 8.41
CA VAL A 169 -32.41 6.13 7.10
C VAL A 169 -31.93 5.25 5.96
N LEU A 170 -30.69 4.73 6.02
CA LEU A 170 -30.17 3.82 5.02
C LEU A 170 -30.97 2.51 4.97
N ALA A 171 -31.36 1.96 6.13
CA ALA A 171 -32.16 0.74 6.21
C ALA A 171 -33.47 0.85 5.40
N THR A 172 -34.16 1.99 5.47
CA THR A 172 -35.42 2.21 4.74
C THR A 172 -35.26 2.37 3.23
N LYS A 173 -34.04 2.67 2.76
CA LYS A 173 -33.73 2.89 1.33
C LYS A 173 -33.15 1.66 0.65
N LEU A 174 -32.53 0.75 1.41
CA LEU A 174 -31.92 -0.45 0.88
C LEU A 174 -33.02 -1.41 0.38
N LYS A 175 -33.14 -1.52 -0.95
CA LYS A 175 -34.01 -2.47 -1.64
C LYS A 175 -33.17 -3.63 -2.23
N ASN A 176 -33.81 -4.53 -2.96
CA ASN A 176 -33.12 -5.62 -3.67
C ASN A 176 -32.05 -5.11 -4.66
N SER A 177 -32.25 -3.94 -5.29
CA SER A 177 -31.24 -3.27 -6.10
C SER A 177 -30.63 -2.07 -5.35
N VAL A 178 -29.33 -1.87 -5.55
CA VAL A 178 -28.53 -0.82 -4.90
C VAL A 178 -28.12 0.22 -5.94
N SER A 179 -28.24 1.50 -5.62
CA SER A 179 -27.74 2.62 -6.41
C SER A 179 -26.47 3.20 -5.80
N VAL A 180 -25.83 4.11 -6.56
CA VAL A 180 -24.65 4.84 -6.09
C VAL A 180 -24.90 5.64 -4.80
N LYS A 181 -26.16 6.06 -4.56
CA LYS A 181 -26.51 6.85 -3.37
C LYS A 181 -26.42 6.01 -2.10
N GLU A 182 -26.94 4.77 -2.12
CA GLU A 182 -26.80 3.87 -0.97
C GLU A 182 -25.34 3.47 -0.72
N VAL A 183 -24.55 3.25 -1.78
CA VAL A 183 -23.10 2.97 -1.66
C VAL A 183 -22.36 4.14 -1.00
N ALA A 184 -22.60 5.36 -1.49
CA ALA A 184 -21.97 6.57 -0.96
C ALA A 184 -22.35 6.81 0.51
N GLU A 185 -23.60 6.54 0.87
CA GLU A 185 -24.10 6.68 2.23
C GLU A 185 -23.52 5.62 3.18
N ALA A 186 -23.49 4.35 2.78
CA ALA A 186 -22.85 3.28 3.55
C ALA A 186 -21.37 3.57 3.82
N ARG A 187 -20.63 4.08 2.80
CA ARG A 187 -19.24 4.54 2.98
C ARG A 187 -19.15 5.67 4.00
N ARG A 188 -20.05 6.64 3.94
CA ARG A 188 -20.05 7.80 4.84
C ARG A 188 -20.30 7.37 6.28
N ILE A 189 -21.29 6.52 6.53
CA ILE A 189 -21.59 5.96 7.85
C ILE A 189 -20.38 5.18 8.39
N TYR A 190 -19.76 4.34 7.57
CA TYR A 190 -18.51 3.65 7.94
C TYR A 190 -17.42 4.63 8.39
N ARG A 191 -17.17 5.70 7.61
CA ARG A 191 -16.18 6.73 7.96
C ARG A 191 -16.53 7.45 9.27
N GLU A 192 -17.81 7.73 9.53
CA GLU A 192 -18.24 8.34 10.78
C GLU A 192 -18.03 7.42 11.98
N LEU A 193 -18.37 6.12 11.89
CA LEU A 193 -18.14 5.17 12.98
C LEU A 193 -16.66 5.02 13.33
N VAL A 194 -15.77 5.06 12.35
CA VAL A 194 -14.32 5.05 12.60
C VAL A 194 -13.90 6.34 13.35
N GLN A 195 -14.47 7.49 13.00
CA GLN A 195 -14.22 8.74 13.73
C GLN A 195 -14.78 8.71 15.15
N VAL A 196 -15.95 8.09 15.38
CA VAL A 196 -16.48 7.89 16.73
C VAL A 196 -15.50 7.06 17.56
N ARG A 197 -15.00 5.94 17.02
CA ARG A 197 -14.03 5.09 17.70
C ARG A 197 -12.80 5.90 18.14
N TRP A 198 -12.25 6.73 17.26
CA TRP A 198 -11.09 7.55 17.58
C TRP A 198 -11.38 8.68 18.58
N SER A 199 -12.52 9.34 18.47
CA SER A 199 -12.93 10.36 19.46
C SER A 199 -13.18 9.76 20.85
N SER A 200 -13.49 8.46 20.90
CA SER A 200 -13.64 7.70 22.13
C SER A 200 -12.28 7.26 22.71
N ASP A 201 -11.18 7.32 21.97
CA ASP A 201 -9.87 6.94 22.51
C ASP A 201 -9.34 8.02 23.47
N VAL A 202 -8.62 7.62 24.53
CA VAL A 202 -8.09 8.58 25.53
C VAL A 202 -6.95 9.43 24.98
N GLN A 203 -6.48 9.15 23.78
CA GLN A 203 -5.33 9.78 23.16
C GLN A 203 -5.56 9.96 21.64
N PRO A 204 -4.74 10.76 20.94
CA PRO A 204 -4.96 10.99 19.52
C PRO A 204 -4.86 9.70 18.73
N CYS A 205 -5.63 9.61 17.63
CA CYS A 205 -5.57 8.45 16.75
C CYS A 205 -4.16 8.29 16.14
N PRO A 206 -3.76 7.05 15.81
CA PRO A 206 -2.54 6.77 15.07
C PRO A 206 -2.37 7.63 13.83
N ARG A 207 -1.17 8.21 13.65
CA ARG A 207 -0.86 9.13 12.54
C ARG A 207 0.63 9.26 12.26
N TYR A 208 0.96 9.65 11.03
CA TYR A 208 2.28 10.00 10.53
C TYR A 208 2.54 11.50 10.65
N TYR A 209 3.78 11.84 11.00
CA TYR A 209 4.30 13.19 11.18
C TYR A 209 3.34 14.18 11.86
N PRO A 210 2.73 13.80 13.00
CA PRO A 210 2.22 14.82 13.91
C PRO A 210 3.40 15.65 14.40
N MET A 211 3.23 16.93 14.70
CA MET A 211 4.30 17.68 15.35
C MET A 211 3.92 17.97 16.78
N MET A 212 4.93 17.91 17.67
CA MET A 212 4.78 18.11 19.10
C MET A 212 5.74 19.20 19.55
N ALA A 213 5.31 20.01 20.51
CA ALA A 213 6.14 21.01 21.18
C ALA A 213 5.82 21.05 22.68
N TYR A 214 6.86 20.92 23.50
CA TYR A 214 6.76 21.01 24.96
C TYR A 214 6.89 22.47 25.41
N ASP A 215 5.98 22.89 26.26
CA ASP A 215 6.02 24.19 26.93
C ASP A 215 6.34 24.00 28.42
N SER A 216 7.50 24.49 28.85
CA SER A 216 8.00 24.35 30.23
C SER A 216 7.17 25.15 31.24
N LYS A 217 6.48 26.21 30.80
CA LYS A 217 5.63 27.03 31.68
C LYS A 217 4.36 26.30 32.09
N THR A 218 3.69 25.67 31.13
CA THR A 218 2.43 24.94 31.36
C THR A 218 2.63 23.46 31.66
N LYS A 219 3.86 22.93 31.49
CA LYS A 219 4.18 21.48 31.57
C LYS A 219 3.36 20.63 30.58
N LYS A 220 2.93 21.23 29.47
CA LYS A 220 2.11 20.59 28.44
C LYS A 220 2.88 20.42 27.14
N ILE A 221 2.63 19.31 26.46
CA ILE A 221 3.01 19.11 25.06
C ILE A 221 1.80 19.45 24.20
N VAL A 222 1.97 20.37 23.26
CA VAL A 222 0.97 20.66 22.22
C VAL A 222 1.27 19.78 21.02
N LEU A 223 0.27 19.03 20.55
CA LEU A 223 0.31 18.28 19.29
C LEU A 223 -0.64 18.92 18.28
N PHE A 224 -0.20 19.06 17.03
CA PHE A 224 -1.06 19.48 15.94
C PHE A 224 -0.94 18.57 14.71
N GLY A 225 -2.09 18.26 14.10
CA GLY A 225 -2.20 17.63 12.78
C GLY A 225 -1.53 16.26 12.65
N GLY A 226 -0.97 16.00 11.47
CA GLY A 226 -0.47 14.69 11.03
C GLY A 226 -1.38 14.02 10.00
N GLU A 227 -0.92 12.92 9.39
CA GLU A 227 -1.71 12.10 8.47
C GLU A 227 -2.13 10.79 9.13
N GLY A 228 -3.43 10.54 9.26
CA GLY A 228 -3.96 9.24 9.69
C GLY A 228 -4.56 8.43 8.56
N VAL A 229 -5.41 7.46 8.92
CA VAL A 229 -5.94 6.45 8.00
C VAL A 229 -6.78 7.03 6.85
N PHE A 230 -7.50 8.14 7.08
CA PHE A 230 -8.35 8.75 6.03
C PHE A 230 -7.75 9.99 5.37
N GLY A 231 -6.69 10.55 5.92
CA GLY A 231 -6.14 11.81 5.43
C GLY A 231 -5.44 12.64 6.49
N VAL A 232 -5.28 13.92 6.19
CA VAL A 232 -4.50 14.86 7.01
C VAL A 232 -5.42 15.61 7.98
N TYR A 233 -5.01 15.74 9.24
CA TYR A 233 -5.80 16.36 10.30
C TYR A 233 -5.43 17.83 10.56
N ALA A 234 -6.41 18.59 11.06
CA ALA A 234 -6.27 19.91 11.68
C ALA A 234 -6.83 19.91 13.12
N ASP A 235 -6.48 18.89 13.90
CA ASP A 235 -6.81 18.79 15.32
C ASP A 235 -5.66 19.27 16.21
N THR A 236 -6.02 19.77 17.40
CA THR A 236 -5.07 20.19 18.43
C THR A 236 -5.28 19.33 19.67
N TRP A 237 -4.19 18.83 20.24
CA TRP A 237 -4.21 18.02 21.45
C TRP A 237 -3.19 18.56 22.46
N LEU A 238 -3.54 18.46 23.73
CA LEU A 238 -2.67 18.80 24.85
C LEU A 238 -2.36 17.52 25.61
N PHE A 239 -1.08 17.27 25.87
CA PHE A 239 -0.64 16.22 26.77
C PHE A 239 -0.04 16.85 28.01
N ASP A 240 -0.66 16.60 29.15
CA ASP A 240 -0.13 17.02 30.44
C ASP A 240 0.97 16.03 30.87
N THR A 241 2.21 16.52 30.99
CA THR A 241 3.35 15.66 31.31
C THR A 241 3.39 15.23 32.78
N THR A 242 2.64 15.91 33.65
CA THR A 242 2.54 15.62 35.08
C THR A 242 1.55 14.48 35.31
N THR A 243 0.33 14.60 34.75
CA THR A 243 -0.71 13.59 34.89
C THR A 243 -0.61 12.46 33.85
N LYS A 244 0.19 12.66 32.79
CA LYS A 244 0.33 11.78 31.63
C LYS A 244 -0.99 11.55 30.88
N THR A 245 -1.84 12.57 30.80
CA THR A 245 -3.14 12.49 30.13
C THR A 245 -3.23 13.38 28.90
N TRP A 246 -3.92 12.88 27.87
CA TRP A 246 -4.25 13.65 26.68
C TRP A 246 -5.63 14.30 26.79
N GLU A 247 -5.75 15.49 26.23
CA GLU A 247 -6.98 16.24 26.05
C GLU A 247 -7.04 16.75 24.61
N GLN A 248 -8.13 16.47 23.89
CA GLN A 248 -8.38 17.11 22.61
C GLN A 248 -9.06 18.45 22.85
N VAL A 249 -8.57 19.50 22.19
CA VAL A 249 -9.12 20.86 22.32
C VAL A 249 -9.64 21.37 20.97
N PHE A 250 -10.65 22.24 21.02
CA PHE A 250 -11.42 22.67 19.84
C PHE A 250 -11.41 24.19 19.67
N PRO A 251 -10.28 24.78 19.24
CA PRO A 251 -10.22 26.19 18.90
C PRO A 251 -11.28 26.57 17.86
N LYS A 252 -11.88 27.76 17.99
CA LYS A 252 -12.86 28.29 17.01
C LYS A 252 -12.28 28.36 15.58
N SER A 253 -10.99 28.64 15.49
CA SER A 253 -10.22 28.75 14.25
C SER A 253 -8.92 27.97 14.40
N SER A 254 -8.52 27.23 13.38
CA SER A 254 -7.31 26.40 13.36
C SER A 254 -6.56 26.53 12.03
N PRO A 255 -5.23 26.30 11.99
CA PRO A 255 -4.50 26.15 10.74
C PRO A 255 -5.10 25.04 9.87
N SER A 256 -5.05 25.19 8.54
CA SER A 256 -5.52 24.12 7.63
C SER A 256 -4.77 22.79 7.81
N PRO A 257 -5.38 21.63 7.46
CA PRO A 257 -4.79 20.31 7.71
C PRO A 257 -3.38 20.16 7.15
N ARG A 258 -2.47 19.65 7.98
CA ARG A 258 -1.05 19.51 7.62
C ARG A 258 -0.31 18.49 8.47
N CYS A 259 0.80 18.00 7.93
CA CYS A 259 1.74 17.10 8.57
C CYS A 259 3.18 17.59 8.30
N ALA A 260 4.17 17.07 9.05
CA ALA A 260 5.59 17.38 8.88
C ALA A 260 5.93 18.90 8.84
N HIS A 261 5.14 19.71 9.55
CA HIS A 261 5.39 21.13 9.77
C HIS A 261 6.49 21.35 10.82
N GLY A 262 6.87 22.59 11.06
CA GLY A 262 7.75 22.96 12.17
C GLY A 262 6.88 23.29 13.36
N MET A 263 7.27 22.83 14.55
CA MET A 263 6.55 23.14 15.78
C MET A 263 7.53 23.30 16.94
N ILE A 264 7.35 24.34 17.73
CA ILE A 264 8.15 24.66 18.91
C ILE A 264 7.30 25.51 19.87
N ALA A 265 7.50 25.42 21.17
CA ALA A 265 6.74 26.16 22.16
C ALA A 265 7.66 27.00 23.05
N ASN A 266 7.10 28.09 23.56
CA ASN A 266 7.75 29.03 24.46
C ASN A 266 6.70 29.84 25.22
N GLU A 267 6.89 30.05 26.51
CA GLU A 267 6.11 30.97 27.34
C GLU A 267 4.58 30.81 27.26
N GLY A 268 4.07 29.57 27.32
CA GLY A 268 2.63 29.26 27.28
C GLY A 268 2.02 29.31 25.87
N LYS A 269 2.87 29.32 24.84
CA LYS A 269 2.46 29.39 23.43
C LYS A 269 3.18 28.34 22.60
N ALA A 270 2.52 27.82 21.57
CA ALA A 270 3.15 26.98 20.55
C ALA A 270 3.13 27.69 19.19
N TYR A 271 4.21 27.53 18.43
CA TYR A 271 4.38 28.12 17.11
C TYR A 271 4.45 27.03 16.06
N LEU A 272 3.67 27.19 14.99
CA LEU A 272 3.61 26.28 13.86
C LEU A 272 4.08 26.98 12.60
N VAL A 273 4.91 26.33 11.78
CA VAL A 273 5.36 26.87 10.50
C VAL A 273 5.30 25.85 9.35
N GLY A 274 4.70 26.26 8.23
CA GLY A 274 4.70 25.49 6.99
C GLY A 274 4.00 24.13 7.11
N GLY A 275 4.60 23.11 6.49
CA GLY A 275 4.11 21.72 6.47
C GLY A 275 3.66 21.24 5.10
N TYR A 276 3.05 20.06 5.08
CA TYR A 276 2.60 19.39 3.88
C TYR A 276 1.16 18.95 4.01
N ASN A 277 0.44 18.97 2.90
CA ASN A 277 -0.91 18.43 2.80
C ASN A 277 -0.96 17.38 1.68
N ALA A 278 -1.89 16.45 1.80
CA ALA A 278 -2.05 15.34 0.88
C ALA A 278 -2.59 15.81 -0.48
N ARG A 279 -2.18 15.12 -1.54
CA ARG A 279 -2.60 15.39 -2.92
C ARG A 279 -3.08 14.12 -3.61
N GLY A 280 -4.16 14.24 -4.39
CA GLY A 280 -4.60 13.24 -5.36
C GLY A 280 -3.83 13.31 -6.69
N SER A 281 -3.47 12.16 -7.24
CA SER A 281 -2.74 12.04 -8.52
C SER A 281 -2.92 10.63 -9.11
N LYS A 282 -3.04 10.52 -10.44
CA LYS A 282 -2.95 9.22 -11.13
C LYS A 282 -1.52 8.85 -11.56
N SER A 283 -0.53 9.68 -11.25
CA SER A 283 0.90 9.45 -11.55
C SER A 283 1.61 8.63 -10.46
N TYR A 284 2.93 8.51 -10.54
CA TYR A 284 3.78 7.84 -9.56
C TYR A 284 3.61 8.43 -8.15
N CYS A 285 3.73 7.55 -7.13
CA CYS A 285 3.50 7.90 -5.72
C CYS A 285 4.50 8.92 -5.13
N THR A 286 5.57 9.27 -5.85
CA THR A 286 6.44 10.39 -5.45
C THR A 286 5.65 11.71 -5.44
N GLY A 287 4.67 11.92 -6.30
CA GLY A 287 3.99 13.22 -6.45
C GLY A 287 2.80 13.51 -5.52
N LEU A 288 2.66 12.84 -4.38
CA LEU A 288 1.42 12.78 -3.59
C LEU A 288 1.25 13.87 -2.53
N TRP A 289 2.03 14.95 -2.63
CA TRP A 289 2.12 15.98 -1.61
C TRP A 289 2.12 17.39 -2.16
N PHE A 290 1.47 18.29 -1.43
CA PHE A 290 1.63 19.73 -1.54
C PHE A 290 2.45 20.22 -0.36
N ARG A 291 3.53 20.98 -0.62
CA ARG A 291 4.16 21.81 0.40
C ARG A 291 3.30 23.06 0.59
N MET A 292 2.83 23.27 1.81
CA MET A 292 2.04 24.43 2.19
C MET A 292 2.91 25.68 2.27
N PRO A 293 2.34 26.90 2.11
CA PRO A 293 3.05 28.15 2.31
C PRO A 293 3.64 28.22 3.72
N MET A 294 4.78 28.90 3.88
CA MET A 294 5.47 29.06 5.17
C MET A 294 4.79 30.11 6.06
N ASN A 295 3.49 29.92 6.29
CA ASN A 295 2.71 30.69 7.25
C ASN A 295 3.14 30.30 8.66
N VAL A 296 3.18 31.29 9.56
CA VAL A 296 3.45 31.08 10.99
C VAL A 296 2.17 31.32 11.77
N TRP A 297 1.78 30.30 12.52
CA TRP A 297 0.64 30.33 13.43
C TRP A 297 1.13 30.27 14.87
N GLN A 298 0.43 30.97 15.76
CA GLN A 298 0.67 30.93 17.19
C GLN A 298 -0.58 30.37 17.89
N TYR A 299 -0.39 29.35 18.71
CA TYR A 299 -1.39 28.81 19.61
C TYR A 299 -1.15 29.31 21.02
N ASN A 300 -2.17 29.87 21.65
CA ASN A 300 -2.16 30.21 23.06
C ASN A 300 -2.79 29.04 23.86
N ILE A 301 -2.01 28.41 24.72
CA ILE A 301 -2.43 27.21 25.46
C ILE A 301 -3.57 27.53 26.44
N ALA A 302 -3.45 28.64 27.18
CA ALA A 302 -4.44 29.03 28.18
C ALA A 302 -5.76 29.49 27.55
N LYS A 303 -5.70 30.20 26.42
CA LYS A 303 -6.89 30.73 25.74
C LYS A 303 -7.52 29.73 24.77
N ASN A 304 -6.84 28.63 24.45
CA ASN A 304 -7.24 27.67 23.42
C ASN A 304 -7.53 28.34 22.06
N THR A 305 -6.64 29.22 21.62
CA THR A 305 -6.80 29.98 20.36
C THR A 305 -5.58 29.90 19.47
N TRP A 306 -5.81 29.67 18.17
CA TRP A 306 -4.82 29.89 17.12
C TRP A 306 -5.01 31.27 16.50
N ILE A 307 -3.89 31.97 16.26
CA ILE A 307 -3.85 33.19 15.45
C ILE A 307 -2.76 33.06 14.37
N LEU A 308 -2.99 33.66 13.21
CA LEU A 308 -1.97 33.80 12.18
C LEU A 308 -1.09 34.99 12.53
N ILE A 309 0.23 34.82 12.58
CA ILE A 309 1.18 35.90 12.92
C ILE A 309 2.15 36.24 11.78
N LYS A 310 2.25 35.36 10.78
CA LYS A 310 2.97 35.65 9.53
C LYS A 310 2.31 34.94 8.37
N LYS A 311 1.98 35.71 7.34
CA LYS A 311 1.44 35.22 6.08
C LYS A 311 2.54 35.10 5.01
N ASN A 312 2.41 34.09 4.16
CA ASN A 312 3.17 33.92 2.94
C ASN A 312 2.18 33.68 1.80
N ASP A 313 2.11 34.58 0.83
CA ASP A 313 1.14 34.56 -0.27
C ASP A 313 1.48 33.56 -1.38
N SER A 314 2.55 32.78 -1.25
CA SER A 314 2.84 31.71 -2.20
C SER A 314 1.71 30.69 -2.23
N LYS A 315 1.47 30.11 -3.41
CA LYS A 315 0.52 29.00 -3.56
C LYS A 315 1.14 27.69 -3.07
N PRO A 316 0.34 26.72 -2.59
CA PRO A 316 0.82 25.37 -2.30
C PRO A 316 1.58 24.77 -3.49
N GLN A 317 2.76 24.21 -3.24
CA GLN A 317 3.68 23.73 -4.27
C GLN A 317 3.64 22.20 -4.37
N LYS A 318 3.55 21.66 -5.59
CA LYS A 318 3.63 20.21 -5.85
C LYS A 318 5.06 19.74 -5.59
N VAL A 319 5.23 18.72 -4.76
CA VAL A 319 6.56 18.22 -4.37
C VAL A 319 6.63 16.70 -4.43
N GLN A 320 7.84 16.17 -4.61
CA GLN A 320 8.08 14.71 -4.69
C GLN A 320 8.36 14.04 -3.35
N PHE A 321 8.87 14.82 -2.39
CA PHE A 321 9.30 14.31 -1.09
C PHE A 321 9.04 15.38 -0.03
N GLN A 322 8.71 14.92 1.17
CA GLN A 322 8.52 15.76 2.34
C GLN A 322 9.77 15.69 3.21
N ARG A 323 10.17 16.82 3.76
CA ARG A 323 11.12 16.89 4.87
C ARG A 323 10.47 17.70 5.95
N ARG A 324 10.57 17.23 7.20
CA ARG A 324 10.08 18.01 8.35
C ARG A 324 10.67 19.41 8.29
N VAL A 325 9.82 20.41 8.44
CA VAL A 325 10.29 21.77 8.67
C VAL A 325 10.89 21.80 10.07
N LYS A 326 12.12 22.28 10.20
CA LYS A 326 12.78 22.47 11.50
C LYS A 326 12.52 23.89 11.94
N ALA A 327 12.06 24.07 13.17
CA ALA A 327 11.84 25.37 13.79
C ALA A 327 12.74 25.52 15.02
N SER A 328 13.17 26.74 15.31
CA SER A 328 13.96 27.09 16.48
C SER A 328 13.58 28.48 16.98
N ILE A 329 13.70 28.70 18.29
CA ILE A 329 13.53 30.01 18.92
C ILE A 329 14.92 30.49 19.36
N SER A 330 15.19 31.79 19.22
CA SER A 330 16.41 32.44 19.71
C SER A 330 16.53 32.37 21.23
N GLU A 331 17.74 32.53 21.75
CA GLU A 331 18.00 32.46 23.20
C GLU A 331 17.22 33.49 24.01
N ASP A 332 16.99 34.68 23.45
CA ASP A 332 16.17 35.73 24.07
C ASP A 332 14.65 35.47 23.99
N GLY A 333 14.23 34.39 23.32
CA GLY A 333 12.82 34.02 23.17
C GLY A 333 12.03 34.88 22.17
N LYS A 334 12.65 35.83 21.47
CA LYS A 334 11.97 36.87 20.67
C LYS A 334 11.89 36.57 19.17
N LYS A 335 12.60 35.56 18.67
CA LYS A 335 12.68 35.27 17.24
C LYS A 335 12.47 33.79 16.95
N LEU A 336 11.55 33.50 16.04
CA LEU A 336 11.33 32.18 15.47
C LEU A 336 12.02 32.09 14.11
N SER A 337 12.85 31.07 13.91
CA SER A 337 13.47 30.75 12.63
C SER A 337 13.10 29.35 12.18
N TRP A 338 13.12 29.11 10.86
CA TRP A 338 12.84 27.80 10.28
C TRP A 338 13.70 27.47 9.08
N ILE A 339 13.86 26.18 8.82
CA ILE A 339 14.53 25.65 7.63
C ILE A 339 13.92 24.31 7.20
N THR A 340 13.81 24.10 5.88
CA THR A 340 13.48 22.80 5.28
C THR A 340 14.22 22.60 3.96
N ASP A 341 14.69 21.38 3.71
CA ASP A 341 15.36 21.02 2.47
C ASP A 341 14.34 20.76 1.34
N ILE A 342 14.69 21.19 0.12
CA ILE A 342 14.01 20.78 -1.10
C ILE A 342 14.71 19.55 -1.64
N LEU A 343 13.99 18.44 -1.79
CA LEU A 343 14.56 17.20 -2.34
C LEU A 343 14.02 16.88 -3.74
N SER A 344 14.86 16.23 -4.54
CA SER A 344 14.49 15.52 -5.77
C SER A 344 15.20 14.16 -5.78
N TYR A 345 14.43 13.07 -5.93
CA TYR A 345 14.92 11.68 -5.82
C TYR A 345 15.83 11.43 -4.61
N GLY A 346 15.45 11.96 -3.44
CA GLY A 346 16.20 11.85 -2.19
C GLY A 346 17.46 12.74 -2.09
N LYS A 347 17.84 13.47 -3.15
CA LYS A 347 18.99 14.39 -3.14
C LYS A 347 18.54 15.83 -2.83
N LYS A 348 19.28 16.55 -1.99
CA LYS A 348 19.04 17.98 -1.72
C LYS A 348 19.27 18.79 -3.00
N LYS A 349 18.31 19.64 -3.33
CA LYS A 349 18.32 20.54 -4.49
C LYS A 349 18.23 22.02 -4.11
N GLY A 350 17.94 22.30 -2.86
CA GLY A 350 17.85 23.65 -2.31
C GLY A 350 17.32 23.61 -0.88
N GLU A 351 17.05 24.78 -0.33
CA GLU A 351 16.48 24.94 0.99
C GLU A 351 15.52 26.13 1.02
N ILE A 352 14.56 26.08 1.93
CA ILE A 352 13.72 27.22 2.30
C ILE A 352 14.03 27.52 3.75
N LYS A 353 14.44 28.75 4.02
CA LYS A 353 14.64 29.28 5.36
C LYS A 353 13.91 30.60 5.53
N GLY A 354 13.63 30.96 6.77
CA GLY A 354 13.00 32.22 7.10
C GLY A 354 12.93 32.43 8.60
N GLU A 355 12.48 33.61 8.96
CA GLU A 355 12.39 34.04 10.35
C GLU A 355 11.27 35.06 10.55
N THR A 356 10.84 35.21 11.80
CA THR A 356 9.88 36.21 12.25
C THR A 356 10.06 36.53 13.73
N ALA A 357 9.73 37.74 14.14
CA ALA A 357 9.63 38.09 15.56
C ALA A 357 8.43 37.37 16.21
N ILE A 358 8.57 37.01 17.49
CA ILE A 358 7.53 36.42 18.33
C ILE A 358 7.50 37.08 19.73
N PRO A 359 6.31 37.24 20.35
CA PRO A 359 5.00 36.99 19.76
C PRO A 359 4.70 38.00 18.64
N GLY A 360 4.21 37.52 17.51
CA GLY A 360 3.86 38.39 16.38
C GLY A 360 2.47 39.00 16.56
N GLN A 361 2.16 40.02 15.76
CA GLN A 361 0.83 40.62 15.68
C GLN A 361 -0.12 39.70 14.89
N GLU A 362 -1.37 39.61 15.34
CA GLU A 362 -2.40 38.86 14.63
C GLU A 362 -2.68 39.46 13.24
N ILE A 363 -2.78 38.59 12.24
CA ILE A 363 -3.19 38.91 10.88
C ILE A 363 -4.58 38.31 10.68
N MET A 364 -5.59 39.18 10.51
CA MET A 364 -6.96 38.75 10.24
C MET A 364 -7.10 38.27 8.79
N ASP A 365 -6.97 36.96 8.57
CA ASP A 365 -7.24 36.30 7.28
C ASP A 365 -7.99 34.98 7.49
N HIS A 366 -9.31 35.05 7.56
CA HIS A 366 -10.18 33.89 7.82
C HIS A 366 -10.07 32.80 6.74
N LYS A 367 -9.63 33.13 5.51
CA LYS A 367 -9.53 32.17 4.39
C LYS A 367 -8.45 31.12 4.60
N LEU A 368 -7.46 31.40 5.46
CA LEU A 368 -6.37 30.47 5.76
C LEU A 368 -6.66 29.56 6.95
N SER A 369 -7.75 29.84 7.68
CA SER A 369 -8.19 29.04 8.81
C SER A 369 -9.29 28.06 8.43
N VAL A 370 -9.42 27.00 9.24
CA VAL A 370 -10.50 26.01 9.16
C VAL A 370 -11.08 25.78 10.55
N LEU A 371 -12.23 25.09 10.62
CA LEU A 371 -12.74 24.58 11.88
C LEU A 371 -11.77 23.55 12.47
N ALA A 372 -11.63 23.53 13.79
CA ALA A 372 -10.86 22.49 14.47
C ALA A 372 -11.35 21.09 14.07
N ASN A 373 -10.42 20.13 14.02
CA ASN A 373 -10.69 18.73 13.67
C ASN A 373 -11.13 18.51 12.20
N THR A 374 -10.91 19.49 11.32
CA THR A 374 -11.09 19.30 9.87
C THR A 374 -10.14 18.20 9.35
N ILE A 375 -10.64 17.33 8.47
CA ILE A 375 -9.87 16.26 7.83
C ILE A 375 -9.81 16.51 6.33
N GLN A 376 -8.60 16.59 5.76
CA GLN A 376 -8.40 16.59 4.32
C GLN A 376 -8.22 15.15 3.82
N ILE A 377 -9.26 14.61 3.19
CA ILE A 377 -9.20 13.32 2.50
C ILE A 377 -8.44 13.48 1.18
N ARG A 378 -7.66 12.46 0.81
CA ARG A 378 -6.97 12.40 -0.49
C ARG A 378 -7.99 12.31 -1.61
N SER A 379 -7.86 13.16 -2.63
CA SER A 379 -8.76 13.23 -3.79
C SER A 379 -8.35 12.29 -4.93
N SER A 380 -9.13 12.28 -6.02
CA SER A 380 -8.91 11.48 -7.24
C SER A 380 -8.92 9.98 -6.95
N ALA A 381 -8.10 9.18 -7.65
CA ALA A 381 -8.10 7.72 -7.58
C ALA A 381 -7.73 7.10 -6.20
N PHE A 382 -7.57 7.93 -5.16
CA PHE A 382 -7.38 7.52 -3.77
C PHE A 382 -8.65 7.70 -2.92
N ASP A 383 -9.71 8.33 -3.43
CA ASP A 383 -11.02 8.37 -2.78
C ASP A 383 -11.94 7.37 -3.48
N PRO A 384 -12.56 6.41 -2.76
CA PRO A 384 -13.64 5.60 -3.32
C PRO A 384 -14.70 6.41 -4.09
N ALA A 385 -15.00 7.65 -3.62
CA ALA A 385 -16.01 8.52 -4.25
C ALA A 385 -15.70 8.87 -5.70
N PHE A 386 -14.41 8.89 -6.07
CA PHE A 386 -13.97 9.15 -7.42
C PHE A 386 -14.52 8.15 -8.44
N PHE A 387 -14.65 6.89 -8.06
CA PHE A 387 -15.15 5.81 -8.92
C PHE A 387 -16.68 5.82 -9.05
N GLU A 388 -17.35 6.56 -8.18
CA GLU A 388 -18.81 6.69 -8.11
C GLU A 388 -19.33 7.92 -8.85
N GLU A 389 -18.44 8.86 -9.24
CA GLU A 389 -18.78 10.05 -10.04
C GLU A 389 -19.47 9.70 -11.38
N LYS A 390 -19.26 8.48 -11.88
CA LYS A 390 -19.89 7.94 -13.09
C LYS A 390 -20.65 6.65 -12.74
N PRO A 391 -21.93 6.78 -12.31
CA PRO A 391 -22.72 5.65 -11.85
C PRO A 391 -22.83 4.54 -12.89
N VAL A 392 -23.01 3.30 -12.41
CA VAL A 392 -23.40 2.16 -13.24
C VAL A 392 -24.87 2.28 -13.62
N THR A 393 -25.16 2.18 -14.92
CA THR A 393 -26.51 2.07 -15.46
C THR A 393 -26.73 0.73 -16.14
N GLU A 394 -27.99 0.34 -16.34
CA GLU A 394 -28.32 -0.85 -17.12
C GLU A 394 -27.83 -0.72 -18.57
N VAL A 395 -27.98 0.47 -19.17
CA VAL A 395 -27.49 0.78 -20.52
C VAL A 395 -25.97 0.57 -20.62
N ASP A 396 -25.19 1.04 -19.63
CA ASP A 396 -23.74 0.80 -19.59
C ASP A 396 -23.41 -0.70 -19.59
N THR A 397 -24.14 -1.47 -18.79
CA THR A 397 -23.94 -2.91 -18.61
C THR A 397 -24.27 -3.66 -19.90
N ASN A 398 -25.39 -3.33 -20.54
CA ASN A 398 -25.80 -3.90 -21.82
C ASN A 398 -24.81 -3.55 -22.94
N ASN A 399 -24.39 -2.29 -23.03
CA ASN A 399 -23.37 -1.84 -23.98
C ASN A 399 -22.05 -2.58 -23.78
N PHE A 400 -21.63 -2.78 -22.54
CA PHE A 400 -20.40 -3.53 -22.26
C PHE A 400 -20.51 -5.00 -22.67
N LYS A 401 -21.64 -5.65 -22.36
CA LYS A 401 -21.91 -7.03 -22.79
C LYS A 401 -21.89 -7.16 -24.31
N ILE A 402 -22.52 -6.24 -25.04
CA ILE A 402 -22.50 -6.19 -26.51
C ILE A 402 -21.07 -6.04 -27.01
N LYS A 403 -20.30 -5.10 -26.45
CA LYS A 403 -18.90 -4.85 -26.82
C LYS A 403 -18.00 -6.08 -26.65
N ILE A 404 -18.21 -6.88 -25.60
CA ILE A 404 -17.47 -8.13 -25.40
C ILE A 404 -17.88 -9.20 -26.41
N LYS A 405 -19.17 -9.30 -26.74
CA LYS A 405 -19.65 -10.24 -27.76
C LYS A 405 -19.12 -9.90 -29.15
N SER A 406 -19.00 -8.61 -29.48
CA SER A 406 -18.53 -8.14 -30.79
C SER A 406 -17.01 -8.00 -30.92
N LEU A 407 -16.21 -8.53 -29.97
CA LEU A 407 -14.76 -8.47 -30.05
C LEU A 407 -14.25 -9.16 -31.32
N PRO A 408 -13.45 -8.47 -32.16
CA PRO A 408 -12.78 -9.10 -33.28
C PRO A 408 -11.70 -10.09 -32.82
N SER A 409 -11.45 -11.12 -33.62
CA SER A 409 -10.35 -12.05 -33.41
C SER A 409 -8.99 -11.34 -33.49
N ASN A 410 -8.08 -11.73 -32.60
CA ASN A 410 -6.67 -11.36 -32.57
C ASN A 410 -6.41 -9.83 -32.55
N LYS A 411 -7.32 -9.06 -31.96
CA LYS A 411 -7.17 -7.62 -31.80
C LYS A 411 -7.55 -7.19 -30.39
N TRP A 412 -6.64 -6.44 -29.76
CA TRP A 412 -6.92 -5.82 -28.47
C TRP A 412 -7.90 -4.65 -28.62
N VAL A 413 -9.02 -4.73 -27.91
CA VAL A 413 -10.01 -3.65 -27.84
C VAL A 413 -9.93 -2.99 -26.48
N TRP A 414 -9.83 -1.66 -26.45
CA TRP A 414 -9.89 -0.89 -25.22
C TRP A 414 -11.30 -0.90 -24.65
N MET A 415 -11.46 -1.33 -23.39
CA MET A 415 -12.77 -1.47 -22.75
C MET A 415 -13.36 -0.13 -22.32
N GLY A 416 -12.52 0.86 -22.04
CA GLY A 416 -12.95 2.22 -21.71
C GLY A 416 -13.67 2.35 -20.38
N PRO A 417 -13.07 1.93 -19.25
CA PRO A 417 -13.62 2.25 -17.95
C PRO A 417 -13.66 3.78 -17.76
N PRO A 418 -14.76 4.36 -17.25
CA PRO A 418 -14.89 5.82 -17.10
C PRO A 418 -13.88 6.41 -16.12
N GLN A 419 -13.53 5.64 -15.08
CA GLN A 419 -12.53 6.00 -14.08
C GLN A 419 -11.52 4.88 -13.93
N THR A 420 -10.27 5.25 -13.68
CA THR A 420 -9.14 4.33 -13.55
C THR A 420 -8.38 4.59 -12.25
N PRO A 421 -7.79 3.55 -11.64
CA PRO A 421 -6.94 3.69 -10.47
C PRO A 421 -5.67 4.50 -10.76
N SER A 422 -4.94 4.83 -9.70
CA SER A 422 -3.58 5.34 -9.76
C SER A 422 -2.66 4.40 -10.54
N ASN A 423 -1.55 4.94 -11.05
CA ASN A 423 -0.52 4.18 -11.75
C ASN A 423 0.03 3.04 -10.86
N ARG A 424 -0.14 1.80 -11.33
CA ARG A 424 0.32 0.55 -10.71
C ARG A 424 1.35 -0.16 -11.60
N ASP A 425 2.29 0.60 -12.14
CA ASP A 425 3.40 0.08 -12.95
C ASP A 425 4.09 -1.09 -12.25
N TRP A 426 4.42 -2.11 -13.03
CA TRP A 426 4.95 -3.38 -12.54
C TRP A 426 4.04 -4.13 -11.55
N GLY A 427 2.74 -3.83 -11.48
CA GLY A 427 1.77 -4.64 -10.74
C GLY A 427 1.34 -5.88 -11.54
N THR A 428 0.82 -6.88 -10.82
CA THR A 428 0.19 -8.08 -11.41
C THR A 428 -1.32 -7.91 -11.45
N THR A 429 -2.02 -8.62 -12.31
CA THR A 429 -3.50 -8.69 -12.27
C THR A 429 -3.88 -10.12 -12.05
N ILE A 430 -4.88 -10.35 -11.20
CA ILE A 430 -5.44 -11.69 -10.97
C ILE A 430 -6.94 -11.69 -11.21
N LEU A 431 -7.46 -12.82 -11.67
CA LEU A 431 -8.88 -13.00 -11.93
C LEU A 431 -9.58 -13.71 -10.76
N ASP A 432 -10.57 -13.06 -10.14
CA ASP A 432 -11.51 -13.67 -9.21
C ASP A 432 -12.73 -14.19 -9.99
N LEU A 433 -12.73 -15.50 -10.26
CA LEU A 433 -13.74 -16.13 -11.11
C LEU A 433 -15.12 -16.14 -10.45
N LYS A 434 -15.18 -16.27 -9.13
CA LYS A 434 -16.45 -16.37 -8.40
C LYS A 434 -17.17 -15.03 -8.39
N ARG A 435 -16.46 -13.94 -8.11
CA ARG A 435 -17.02 -12.58 -8.11
C ARG A 435 -17.04 -11.89 -9.46
N ASP A 436 -16.45 -12.52 -10.49
CA ASP A 436 -16.45 -12.00 -11.86
C ASP A 436 -15.74 -10.63 -11.97
N GLN A 437 -14.55 -10.55 -11.39
CA GLN A 437 -13.77 -9.31 -11.29
C GLN A 437 -12.27 -9.55 -11.43
N LEU A 438 -11.54 -8.52 -11.86
CA LEU A 438 -10.08 -8.49 -11.79
C LEU A 438 -9.64 -7.74 -10.52
N LEU A 439 -8.60 -8.25 -9.86
CA LEU A 439 -7.91 -7.55 -8.78
C LEU A 439 -6.55 -7.07 -9.26
N HIS A 440 -6.23 -5.81 -9.00
CA HIS A 440 -4.96 -5.20 -9.36
C HIS A 440 -4.42 -4.42 -8.17
N TRP A 441 -3.31 -4.89 -7.60
CA TRP A 441 -2.81 -4.37 -6.33
C TRP A 441 -1.33 -3.99 -6.37
N ALA A 442 -1.07 -2.79 -5.84
CA ALA A 442 0.25 -2.19 -5.76
C ALA A 442 1.04 -2.26 -7.09
N GLY A 443 2.34 -2.05 -7.02
CA GLY A 443 3.25 -2.13 -8.15
C GLY A 443 4.69 -1.99 -7.67
N GLY A 444 5.58 -1.57 -8.56
CA GLY A 444 7.00 -1.38 -8.24
C GLY A 444 7.60 -0.10 -8.78
N HIS A 445 8.88 0.13 -8.47
CA HIS A 445 9.61 1.32 -8.92
C HIS A 445 8.87 2.65 -8.64
N SER A 446 8.27 2.77 -7.45
CA SER A 446 7.51 3.95 -7.00
C SER A 446 6.18 4.21 -7.74
N SER A 447 5.56 3.23 -8.40
CA SER A 447 4.27 3.43 -9.05
C SER A 447 3.14 3.65 -8.03
N HIS A 448 2.79 2.60 -7.28
CA HIS A 448 1.81 2.63 -6.20
C HIS A 448 2.18 1.65 -5.10
N CYS A 449 2.12 2.12 -3.86
CA CYS A 449 2.43 1.33 -2.66
C CYS A 449 1.37 1.44 -1.57
N GLY A 450 0.17 1.89 -1.96
CA GLY A 450 -0.96 2.00 -1.05
C GLY A 450 -1.53 0.64 -0.65
N THR A 451 -2.26 0.64 0.45
CA THR A 451 -2.93 -0.54 1.02
C THR A 451 -4.13 -1.01 0.18
N ASP A 452 -4.65 -0.20 -0.72
CA ASP A 452 -5.87 -0.44 -1.49
C ASP A 452 -5.67 -1.38 -2.69
N VAL A 453 -6.47 -2.45 -2.72
CA VAL A 453 -6.66 -3.33 -3.88
C VAL A 453 -7.69 -2.69 -4.80
N ALA A 454 -7.35 -2.53 -6.09
CA ALA A 454 -8.31 -2.05 -7.08
C ALA A 454 -9.09 -3.24 -7.65
N HIS A 455 -10.41 -3.12 -7.66
CA HIS A 455 -11.34 -4.13 -8.17
C HIS A 455 -11.93 -3.63 -9.49
N TYR A 456 -11.91 -4.44 -10.54
CA TYR A 456 -12.55 -4.16 -11.81
C TYR A 456 -13.65 -5.17 -12.10
N SER A 457 -14.89 -4.72 -12.15
CA SER A 457 -16.04 -5.58 -12.46
C SER A 457 -16.10 -5.91 -13.94
N LEU A 458 -16.10 -7.22 -14.27
CA LEU A 458 -16.26 -7.75 -15.63
C LEU A 458 -17.71 -7.71 -16.12
N LYS A 459 -18.64 -7.16 -15.33
CA LYS A 459 -20.03 -6.92 -15.73
C LYS A 459 -20.32 -5.45 -16.00
N THR A 460 -19.73 -4.54 -15.21
CA THR A 460 -20.05 -3.10 -15.28
C THR A 460 -18.98 -2.24 -15.94
N ASN A 461 -17.81 -2.81 -16.27
CA ASN A 461 -16.66 -2.06 -16.81
C ASN A 461 -16.24 -0.90 -15.89
N ARG A 462 -16.28 -1.12 -14.57
CA ARG A 462 -15.91 -0.11 -13.56
C ARG A 462 -14.81 -0.62 -12.66
N TRP A 463 -13.85 0.27 -12.40
CA TRP A 463 -12.93 0.15 -11.28
C TRP A 463 -13.57 0.68 -10.01
N HIS A 464 -13.18 0.15 -8.85
CA HIS A 464 -13.43 0.74 -7.54
C HIS A 464 -12.36 0.31 -6.52
N ILE A 465 -12.33 1.01 -5.38
CA ILE A 465 -11.57 0.66 -4.18
C ILE A 465 -12.49 0.78 -2.96
N ALA A 466 -12.29 -0.04 -1.94
CA ALA A 466 -13.18 -0.07 -0.78
C ALA A 466 -12.88 1.01 0.28
N TYR A 467 -11.70 1.64 0.24
CA TYR A 467 -11.30 2.67 1.20
C TYR A 467 -10.18 3.54 0.66
N THR A 468 -10.00 4.69 1.30
CA THR A 468 -8.86 5.56 1.04
C THR A 468 -7.59 4.87 1.52
N PRO A 469 -6.58 4.65 0.66
CA PRO A 469 -5.40 3.91 1.06
C PRO A 469 -4.51 4.72 1.99
N GLU A 470 -3.90 3.99 2.91
CA GLU A 470 -2.73 4.48 3.62
C GLU A 470 -1.51 4.36 2.70
N LEU A 471 -0.65 5.36 2.74
CA LEU A 471 0.54 5.45 1.90
C LEU A 471 1.76 5.66 2.79
N PRO A 472 2.92 5.10 2.42
CA PRO A 472 4.15 5.39 3.11
C PRO A 472 4.55 6.85 2.87
N PHE A 473 5.01 7.53 3.91
CA PHE A 473 5.23 8.97 3.86
C PHE A 473 6.55 9.34 3.18
N GLU A 474 7.64 8.58 3.42
CA GLU A 474 8.95 8.77 2.78
C GLU A 474 9.37 7.47 2.04
N ARG A 475 10.42 7.54 1.20
CA ARG A 475 11.05 6.44 0.40
C ARG A 475 10.08 5.42 -0.22
N THR A 476 9.72 5.65 -1.47
CA THR A 476 8.93 4.72 -2.30
C THR A 476 9.80 3.88 -3.25
N TYR A 477 11.12 4.04 -3.17
CA TYR A 477 12.11 3.39 -4.04
C TYR A 477 12.55 2.04 -3.47
N GLY A 478 11.78 1.01 -3.81
CA GLY A 478 12.25 -0.36 -3.96
C GLY A 478 12.84 -1.11 -2.77
N VAL A 479 12.66 -0.59 -1.55
CA VAL A 479 12.97 -1.32 -0.32
C VAL A 479 11.66 -1.49 0.45
N GLY A 480 11.32 -2.74 0.77
CA GLY A 480 10.12 -3.03 1.54
C GLY A 480 10.14 -2.34 2.89
N TYR A 481 9.10 -1.56 3.16
CA TYR A 481 8.74 -1.30 4.54
C TYR A 481 8.16 -2.59 5.10
N GLY A 482 8.95 -3.31 5.89
CA GLY A 482 8.45 -4.43 6.69
C GLY A 482 7.53 -4.00 7.83
N ALA A 483 7.17 -2.72 7.92
CA ALA A 483 6.23 -2.18 8.90
C ALA A 483 4.82 -2.12 8.28
N PRO A 484 3.78 -2.61 8.98
CA PRO A 484 2.41 -2.44 8.52
C PRO A 484 1.98 -0.97 8.59
N SER A 485 0.90 -0.63 7.90
CA SER A 485 0.22 0.66 7.99
C SER A 485 -0.35 0.92 9.40
N LEU A 486 -0.91 2.11 9.65
CA LEU A 486 -1.56 2.45 10.91
C LEU A 486 -2.72 1.49 11.21
N SER A 487 -3.41 1.00 10.17
CA SER A 487 -4.49 0.01 10.33
C SER A 487 -4.00 -1.44 10.38
N GLY A 488 -2.69 -1.70 10.31
CA GLY A 488 -2.15 -3.06 10.24
C GLY A 488 -2.09 -3.65 8.84
N ARG A 489 -2.49 -2.89 7.80
CA ARG A 489 -2.53 -3.36 6.41
C ARG A 489 -1.12 -3.35 5.79
N PRO A 490 -0.82 -4.19 4.81
CA PRO A 490 0.48 -4.19 4.14
C PRO A 490 0.65 -3.01 3.18
N PHE A 491 1.86 -2.43 3.14
CA PHE A 491 2.28 -1.61 2.01
C PHE A 491 2.78 -2.52 0.89
N GLY A 492 2.11 -2.49 -0.27
CA GLY A 492 2.53 -3.29 -1.40
C GLY A 492 3.70 -2.64 -2.14
N VAL A 493 4.89 -3.21 -2.05
CA VAL A 493 6.06 -2.77 -2.84
C VAL A 493 6.58 -3.94 -3.64
N HIS A 494 6.88 -3.72 -4.92
CA HIS A 494 7.42 -4.78 -5.78
C HIS A 494 6.55 -6.05 -5.78
N THR A 495 5.24 -5.89 -5.96
CA THR A 495 4.22 -6.95 -5.81
C THR A 495 4.16 -7.91 -6.99
N TYR A 496 5.29 -8.19 -7.60
CA TYR A 496 5.42 -8.84 -8.89
C TYR A 496 5.02 -10.33 -8.79
N LEU A 497 3.83 -10.75 -9.26
CA LEU A 497 3.34 -12.15 -9.32
C LEU A 497 3.51 -12.85 -7.96
N SER A 498 3.61 -12.02 -6.93
CA SER A 498 3.92 -12.38 -5.55
C SER A 498 2.64 -12.58 -4.76
N TYR A 499 1.50 -12.52 -5.46
CA TYR A 499 0.18 -12.81 -4.93
C TYR A 499 -0.65 -13.57 -5.96
N ALA A 500 -1.60 -14.35 -5.46
CA ALA A 500 -2.64 -14.99 -6.23
C ALA A 500 -3.91 -15.11 -5.36
N ILE A 501 -5.04 -15.36 -6.00
CA ILE A 501 -6.31 -15.60 -5.30
C ILE A 501 -6.58 -17.09 -5.21
N ASP A 502 -6.97 -17.53 -4.02
CA ASP A 502 -7.55 -18.85 -3.82
C ASP A 502 -9.03 -18.78 -4.25
N GLN A 503 -9.34 -19.45 -5.35
CA GLN A 503 -10.71 -19.49 -5.89
C GLN A 503 -11.67 -20.21 -4.93
N LEU A 504 -11.18 -21.06 -4.02
CA LEU A 504 -12.02 -21.75 -3.04
C LEU A 504 -12.53 -20.76 -2.00
N THR A 505 -11.64 -20.00 -1.37
CA THR A 505 -11.99 -19.10 -0.27
C THR A 505 -12.30 -17.67 -0.69
N GLY A 506 -11.96 -17.26 -1.92
CA GLY A 506 -12.08 -15.87 -2.39
C GLY A 506 -11.08 -14.91 -1.73
N LYS A 507 -9.96 -15.44 -1.21
CA LYS A 507 -8.92 -14.66 -0.52
C LYS A 507 -7.66 -14.60 -1.36
N MET A 508 -7.09 -13.42 -1.49
CA MET A 508 -5.80 -13.21 -2.14
C MET A 508 -4.68 -13.36 -1.10
N LEU A 509 -3.75 -14.28 -1.33
CA LEU A 509 -2.53 -14.44 -0.56
C LEU A 509 -1.43 -13.60 -1.18
N TRP A 510 -0.67 -12.85 -0.38
CA TRP A 510 0.50 -12.11 -0.82
C TRP A 510 1.73 -12.47 0.01
N ALA A 511 2.85 -12.73 -0.69
CA ALA A 511 4.19 -12.79 -0.11
C ALA A 511 4.64 -11.39 0.28
N GLY A 512 4.71 -11.11 1.58
CA GLY A 512 5.23 -9.84 2.06
C GLY A 512 6.75 -9.73 1.95
N ALA A 513 7.30 -8.64 2.50
CA ALA A 513 8.73 -8.46 2.61
C ALA A 513 9.32 -9.30 3.76
N GLY A 514 9.63 -10.57 3.50
CA GLY A 514 10.60 -11.32 4.32
C GLY A 514 12.00 -10.67 4.32
N GLY A 515 12.26 -9.78 3.35
CA GLY A 515 13.52 -9.14 3.02
C GLY A 515 13.99 -7.97 3.87
N THR A 516 14.05 -8.10 5.20
CA THR A 516 15.17 -7.52 5.95
C THR A 516 15.55 -8.43 7.11
N GLY A 517 16.70 -9.08 7.02
CA GLY A 517 17.29 -9.78 8.16
C GLY A 517 17.46 -8.80 9.33
N GLY A 518 16.80 -9.09 10.45
CA GLY A 518 16.81 -8.29 11.67
C GLY A 518 15.54 -7.45 11.84
N ASN A 519 14.60 -7.93 12.67
CA ASN A 519 13.66 -7.17 13.54
C ASN A 519 12.17 -7.30 13.33
N PHE A 520 11.72 -7.63 12.13
CA PHE A 520 10.29 -7.53 11.82
C PHE A 520 9.53 -8.85 11.92
N LYS A 521 10.23 -9.97 12.23
CA LYS A 521 9.61 -11.25 12.60
C LYS A 521 8.67 -11.17 13.82
N LEU A 522 8.74 -10.09 14.60
CA LEU A 522 7.94 -9.88 15.82
C LEU A 522 6.48 -9.48 15.56
N VAL A 523 6.12 -8.95 14.37
CA VAL A 523 4.76 -8.42 14.09
C VAL A 523 3.97 -9.30 13.12
N ASN A 524 4.63 -9.90 12.11
CA ASN A 524 4.05 -10.91 11.23
C ASN A 524 5.03 -12.10 11.11
N PRO A 525 4.92 -13.12 11.98
CA PRO A 525 5.88 -14.23 12.01
C PRO A 525 5.87 -15.06 10.72
N SER A 526 4.76 -15.05 9.97
CA SER A 526 4.60 -15.79 8.72
C SER A 526 5.13 -15.03 7.49
N GLY A 527 5.25 -13.70 7.55
CA GLY A 527 5.67 -12.86 6.42
C GLY A 527 4.67 -12.81 5.24
N VAL A 528 3.42 -13.23 5.45
CA VAL A 528 2.37 -13.30 4.43
C VAL A 528 1.08 -12.63 4.89
N TYR A 529 0.33 -12.10 3.93
CA TYR A 529 -0.92 -11.39 4.16
C TYR A 529 -2.06 -12.00 3.35
N LEU A 530 -3.27 -11.93 3.88
CA LEU A 530 -4.51 -12.29 3.19
C LEU A 530 -5.35 -11.05 2.98
N TYR A 531 -5.83 -10.85 1.76
CA TYR A 531 -6.89 -9.90 1.44
C TYR A 531 -8.17 -10.65 1.14
N ASP A 532 -9.24 -10.35 1.87
CA ASP A 532 -10.53 -11.00 1.72
C ASP A 532 -11.46 -10.13 0.87
N THR A 533 -11.89 -10.63 -0.29
CA THR A 533 -12.77 -9.91 -1.22
C THR A 533 -14.20 -9.72 -0.68
N LYS A 534 -14.60 -10.48 0.34
CA LYS A 534 -15.90 -10.33 1.02
C LYS A 534 -15.94 -9.10 1.91
N THR A 535 -14.84 -8.78 2.58
CA THR A 535 -14.75 -7.66 3.55
C THR A 535 -13.90 -6.51 3.05
N SER A 536 -13.17 -6.71 1.95
CA SER A 536 -12.13 -5.82 1.44
C SER A 536 -11.09 -5.45 2.50
N GLU A 537 -10.77 -6.37 3.40
CA GLU A 537 -9.80 -6.14 4.48
C GLU A 537 -8.60 -7.07 4.41
N TRP A 538 -7.49 -6.58 4.96
CA TRP A 538 -6.26 -7.34 5.11
C TRP A 538 -6.17 -8.00 6.49
N SER A 539 -5.60 -9.20 6.52
CA SER A 539 -5.26 -9.91 7.73
C SER A 539 -3.91 -10.63 7.57
N TYR A 540 -3.33 -11.07 8.69
CA TYR A 540 -2.12 -11.89 8.65
C TYR A 540 -2.49 -13.35 8.36
N ALA A 541 -1.76 -13.99 7.43
CA ALA A 541 -1.95 -15.41 7.19
C ALA A 541 -1.27 -16.23 8.31
N LYS A 542 -1.98 -17.23 8.84
CA LYS A 542 -1.44 -18.20 9.81
C LYS A 542 -1.15 -19.55 9.15
N LEU A 543 -0.51 -19.51 7.98
CA LEU A 543 -0.18 -20.70 7.22
C LEU A 543 1.02 -21.43 7.85
N ASN A 544 0.85 -22.70 8.16
CA ASN A 544 1.91 -23.54 8.72
C ASN A 544 2.62 -24.34 7.63
N PHE A 545 3.95 -24.36 7.68
CA PHE A 545 4.74 -25.28 6.87
C PHE A 545 4.75 -26.67 7.50
N GLN A 546 4.53 -27.71 6.70
CA GLN A 546 4.74 -29.09 7.17
C GLN A 546 6.22 -29.36 7.49
N ASN A 547 7.16 -28.66 6.83
CA ASN A 547 8.59 -28.73 7.12
C ASN A 547 9.11 -27.42 7.74
N LYS A 548 9.60 -27.48 8.99
CA LYS A 548 10.05 -26.32 9.78
C LYS A 548 11.31 -25.60 9.23
N GLU A 549 12.00 -26.18 8.23
CA GLU A 549 13.13 -25.55 7.55
C GLU A 549 12.72 -24.57 6.42
N TRP A 550 11.42 -24.42 6.17
CA TRP A 550 10.85 -23.56 5.13
C TRP A 550 9.97 -22.46 5.74
N GLY A 551 9.92 -21.28 5.13
CA GLY A 551 9.18 -20.13 5.66
C GLY A 551 9.78 -18.74 5.46
N TYR A 552 10.51 -18.53 4.36
CA TYR A 552 10.95 -17.19 3.98
C TYR A 552 10.23 -16.75 2.70
N MET A 553 9.07 -16.12 2.91
CA MET A 553 8.29 -15.51 1.83
C MET A 553 8.87 -14.12 1.56
N GLU A 554 9.58 -13.99 0.45
CA GLU A 554 10.15 -12.72 0.01
C GLU A 554 9.52 -12.34 -1.33
N GLN A 555 8.87 -11.19 -1.36
CA GLN A 555 8.06 -10.70 -2.48
C GLN A 555 8.82 -10.66 -3.83
N HIS A 556 10.13 -10.40 -3.85
CA HIS A 556 10.94 -10.45 -5.05
C HIS A 556 11.31 -11.86 -5.47
N LEU A 557 11.32 -12.80 -4.52
CA LEU A 557 11.76 -14.16 -4.76
C LEU A 557 10.61 -15.19 -4.82
N THR A 558 9.37 -14.71 -4.89
CA THR A 558 8.17 -15.54 -4.86
C THR A 558 7.31 -15.32 -6.09
N CYS A 559 6.88 -16.41 -6.72
CA CYS A 559 5.82 -16.39 -7.73
C CYS A 559 4.64 -17.25 -7.29
N MET A 560 3.42 -16.82 -7.63
CA MET A 560 2.17 -17.49 -7.27
C MET A 560 1.22 -17.61 -8.46
N VAL A 561 0.43 -18.68 -8.50
CA VAL A 561 -0.69 -18.85 -9.43
C VAL A 561 -1.82 -19.61 -8.76
N ALA A 562 -3.06 -19.26 -9.09
CA ALA A 562 -4.23 -19.99 -8.63
C ALA A 562 -4.30 -21.39 -9.25
N THR A 563 -4.74 -22.38 -8.47
CA THR A 563 -5.05 -23.74 -8.92
C THR A 563 -6.37 -24.21 -8.28
N PRO A 564 -7.00 -25.30 -8.75
CA PRO A 564 -8.17 -25.87 -8.11
C PRO A 564 -7.94 -26.39 -6.68
N LYS A 565 -6.69 -26.61 -6.26
CA LYS A 565 -6.32 -27.16 -4.95
C LYS A 565 -5.86 -26.09 -3.95
N GLY A 566 -5.93 -24.81 -4.33
CA GLY A 566 -5.35 -23.68 -3.60
C GLY A 566 -4.33 -22.94 -4.46
N ILE A 567 -3.39 -22.23 -3.84
CA ILE A 567 -2.42 -21.40 -4.56
C ILE A 567 -1.10 -22.14 -4.71
N ALA A 568 -0.61 -22.34 -5.93
CA ALA A 568 0.75 -22.83 -6.12
C ALA A 568 1.76 -21.70 -5.85
N VAL A 569 2.76 -21.98 -5.03
CA VAL A 569 3.76 -21.01 -4.54
C VAL A 569 5.16 -21.53 -4.80
N TRP A 570 5.91 -20.82 -5.62
CA TRP A 570 7.33 -21.07 -5.87
C TRP A 570 8.18 -20.05 -5.10
N MET A 571 9.01 -20.53 -4.17
CA MET A 571 9.72 -19.68 -3.20
C MET A 571 11.12 -20.24 -2.80
N PRO A 572 12.02 -19.41 -2.24
CA PRO A 572 13.33 -19.82 -1.73
C PRO A 572 13.29 -20.62 -0.41
N LYS A 573 14.35 -21.39 -0.13
CA LYS A 573 14.60 -22.00 1.20
C LYS A 573 15.18 -20.97 2.20
N LEU A 574 14.83 -21.08 3.48
CA LEU A 574 15.22 -20.17 4.59
C LEU A 574 16.73 -20.13 4.92
N LYS A 575 17.45 -21.25 4.76
CA LYS A 575 18.84 -21.43 5.21
C LYS A 575 19.68 -22.12 4.11
N GLY A 576 20.93 -21.66 3.97
CA GLY A 576 21.95 -22.21 3.06
C GLY A 576 22.10 -21.36 1.79
N GLY A 577 23.28 -20.76 1.61
CA GLY A 577 23.61 -19.82 0.52
C GLY A 577 23.61 -20.38 -0.91
N ASN A 578 22.87 -21.46 -1.18
CA ASN A 578 22.90 -22.20 -2.44
C ASN A 578 21.65 -22.00 -3.32
N HIS A 579 20.90 -20.90 -3.16
CA HIS A 579 19.78 -20.52 -4.06
C HIS A 579 18.71 -21.61 -4.31
N ARG A 580 18.44 -22.47 -3.31
CA ARG A 580 17.45 -23.55 -3.43
C ARG A 580 16.02 -22.99 -3.48
N SER A 581 15.14 -23.62 -4.26
CA SER A 581 13.72 -23.28 -4.34
C SER A 581 12.83 -24.49 -4.16
N GLY A 582 11.61 -24.26 -3.67
CA GLY A 582 10.59 -25.27 -3.49
C GLY A 582 9.25 -24.80 -4.05
N LEU A 583 8.42 -25.77 -4.42
CA LEU A 583 7.04 -25.56 -4.87
C LEU A 583 6.07 -26.13 -3.84
N TRP A 584 5.06 -25.35 -3.51
CA TRP A 584 4.06 -25.65 -2.47
C TRP A 584 2.65 -25.36 -2.98
N ILE A 585 1.65 -25.97 -2.37
CA ILE A 585 0.26 -25.51 -2.42
C ILE A 585 -0.05 -24.81 -1.09
N ALA A 586 -0.38 -23.52 -1.13
CA ALA A 586 -1.01 -22.83 -0.01
C ALA A 586 -2.50 -23.16 -0.01
N ASN A 587 -2.92 -24.02 0.91
CA ASN A 587 -4.31 -24.32 1.16
C ASN A 587 -4.83 -23.39 2.27
N LEU A 588 -5.64 -22.41 1.90
CA LEU A 588 -6.10 -21.38 2.83
C LEU A 588 -7.21 -21.87 3.77
N GLU A 589 -7.99 -22.89 3.38
CA GLU A 589 -9.01 -23.50 4.25
C GLU A 589 -8.36 -24.25 5.41
N LYS A 590 -7.32 -25.02 5.12
CA LYS A 590 -6.58 -25.82 6.10
C LYS A 590 -5.48 -25.04 6.84
N ASN A 591 -5.20 -23.80 6.42
CA ASN A 591 -4.09 -22.99 6.92
C ASN A 591 -2.72 -23.69 6.87
N ILE A 592 -2.41 -24.38 5.75
CA ILE A 592 -1.13 -25.07 5.56
C ILE A 592 -0.49 -24.80 4.20
N TYR A 593 0.83 -24.90 4.16
CA TYR A 593 1.59 -25.12 2.93
C TYR A 593 1.82 -26.63 2.75
N GLU A 594 1.16 -27.23 1.76
CA GLU A 594 1.35 -28.63 1.38
C GLU A 594 2.53 -28.72 0.40
N PRO A 595 3.55 -29.56 0.66
CA PRO A 595 4.72 -29.68 -0.20
C PRO A 595 4.37 -30.35 -1.53
N LEU A 596 4.84 -29.76 -2.64
CA LEU A 596 4.81 -30.38 -3.96
C LEU A 596 6.19 -30.93 -4.33
N ALA A 597 7.12 -30.08 -4.73
CA ALA A 597 8.40 -30.50 -5.32
C ALA A 597 9.57 -29.62 -4.85
N GLY A 598 10.78 -30.18 -4.79
CA GLY A 598 11.99 -29.48 -4.33
C GLY A 598 11.88 -28.99 -2.88
N THR A 599 11.05 -29.66 -2.07
CA THR A 599 10.78 -29.30 -0.67
C THR A 599 11.56 -30.17 0.32
N GLU A 600 12.16 -31.24 -0.18
CA GLU A 600 13.06 -32.14 0.51
C GLU A 600 14.39 -31.47 0.88
N ASN A 601 14.99 -31.91 1.99
CA ASN A 601 16.28 -31.39 2.48
C ASN A 601 17.50 -32.01 1.75
N LYS A 602 17.37 -32.30 0.45
CA LYS A 602 18.46 -32.90 -0.34
C LYS A 602 19.30 -31.81 -1.03
N ASP A 603 20.54 -32.16 -1.38
CA ASP A 603 21.52 -31.21 -1.94
C ASP A 603 21.28 -30.83 -3.40
N LYS A 604 20.38 -31.52 -4.10
CA LYS A 604 19.98 -31.23 -5.48
C LYS A 604 18.46 -31.36 -5.61
N THR A 605 17.80 -30.31 -6.11
CA THR A 605 16.39 -30.33 -6.51
C THR A 605 16.28 -30.32 -8.03
N THR A 606 15.22 -30.92 -8.57
CA THR A 606 14.90 -30.81 -10.01
C THR A 606 14.31 -29.44 -10.39
N LEU A 607 13.90 -28.64 -9.40
CA LEU A 607 13.41 -27.28 -9.59
C LEU A 607 14.52 -26.27 -9.91
N PRO A 608 14.20 -25.18 -10.63
CA PRO A 608 15.14 -24.09 -10.90
C PRO A 608 15.53 -23.37 -9.60
N PHE A 609 16.50 -22.46 -9.67
CA PHE A 609 16.82 -21.58 -8.54
C PHE A 609 15.62 -20.70 -8.15
N SER A 610 15.69 -19.98 -7.03
CA SER A 610 14.56 -19.16 -6.57
C SER A 610 14.01 -18.23 -7.65
N ALA A 611 12.68 -18.11 -7.73
CA ALA A 611 12.05 -17.15 -8.61
C ALA A 611 12.68 -15.77 -8.39
N TYR A 612 12.79 -14.98 -9.44
CA TYR A 612 13.10 -13.57 -9.33
C TYR A 612 12.03 -12.82 -10.10
N GLY A 613 11.33 -11.93 -9.40
CA GLY A 613 10.12 -11.28 -9.86
C GLY A 613 10.26 -10.85 -11.30
N ASP A 614 11.25 -10.03 -11.63
CA ASP A 614 11.35 -9.45 -12.98
C ASP A 614 11.65 -10.46 -14.09
N GLY A 615 12.14 -11.67 -13.78
CA GLY A 615 12.73 -12.58 -14.77
C GLY A 615 11.98 -13.90 -15.02
N HIS A 616 10.91 -14.17 -14.28
CA HIS A 616 10.26 -15.49 -14.26
C HIS A 616 8.75 -15.39 -14.29
N GLY A 617 8.10 -16.39 -14.88
CA GLY A 617 6.65 -16.50 -14.92
C GLY A 617 6.18 -17.84 -14.36
N MET A 618 4.90 -17.92 -14.06
CA MET A 618 4.26 -19.17 -13.63
C MET A 618 2.82 -19.20 -14.12
N THR A 619 2.34 -20.37 -14.56
CA THR A 619 0.93 -20.55 -14.96
C THR A 619 0.44 -21.96 -14.63
N TYR A 620 -0.88 -22.16 -14.64
CA TYR A 620 -1.51 -23.45 -14.36
C TYR A 620 -2.13 -24.05 -15.64
N ASP A 621 -1.60 -25.19 -16.08
CA ASP A 621 -2.15 -26.00 -17.17
C ASP A 621 -3.21 -26.93 -16.58
N SER A 622 -4.47 -26.53 -16.74
CA SER A 622 -5.63 -27.25 -16.20
C SER A 622 -5.95 -28.55 -16.91
N LYS A 623 -5.50 -28.71 -18.17
CA LYS A 623 -5.76 -29.93 -18.96
C LYS A 623 -4.89 -31.09 -18.49
N ARG A 624 -3.70 -30.81 -17.97
CA ARG A 624 -2.74 -31.81 -17.47
C ARG A 624 -2.54 -31.79 -15.94
N ASP A 625 -3.33 -31.01 -15.21
CA ASP A 625 -3.23 -30.79 -13.75
C ASP A 625 -1.77 -30.51 -13.31
N ARG A 626 -1.14 -29.50 -13.94
CA ARG A 626 0.28 -29.17 -13.70
C ARG A 626 0.55 -27.68 -13.67
N VAL A 627 1.58 -27.29 -12.93
CA VAL A 627 2.10 -25.92 -12.92
C VAL A 627 3.32 -25.84 -13.82
N LEU A 628 3.38 -24.81 -14.65
CA LEU A 628 4.51 -24.51 -15.53
C LEU A 628 5.27 -23.31 -14.97
N LEU A 629 6.57 -23.49 -14.77
CA LEU A 629 7.49 -22.46 -14.29
C LEU A 629 8.41 -22.04 -15.43
N PHE A 630 8.45 -20.75 -15.71
CA PHE A 630 9.19 -20.17 -16.82
C PHE A 630 10.38 -19.37 -16.33
N HIS A 631 11.52 -19.59 -16.96
CA HIS A 631 12.73 -18.84 -16.70
C HIS A 631 13.12 -18.01 -17.93
N PHE A 632 13.09 -16.68 -17.83
CA PHE A 632 13.36 -15.78 -18.98
C PHE A 632 14.71 -15.03 -18.89
N LYS A 633 15.61 -15.37 -17.95
CA LYS A 633 16.98 -14.79 -17.81
C LYS A 633 18.10 -15.69 -18.40
N GLN A 634 19.23 -15.06 -18.77
CA GLN A 634 20.21 -15.48 -19.80
C GLN A 634 20.77 -16.91 -19.82
N LYS A 635 20.89 -17.64 -18.70
CA LYS A 635 21.54 -18.98 -18.72
C LYS A 635 20.57 -20.14 -18.94
N GLU A 636 19.26 -19.97 -18.69
CA GLU A 636 18.26 -21.05 -18.75
C GLU A 636 16.95 -20.63 -19.46
N LYS A 637 17.03 -19.65 -20.39
CA LYS A 637 15.87 -19.01 -21.06
C LYS A 637 14.87 -19.93 -21.80
N PHE A 638 15.17 -21.22 -21.86
CA PHE A 638 14.65 -22.18 -22.84
C PHE A 638 13.98 -23.39 -22.21
N ARG A 639 13.96 -23.47 -20.88
CA ARG A 639 13.40 -24.59 -20.15
C ARG A 639 12.10 -24.18 -19.48
N ILE A 640 11.15 -25.10 -19.50
CA ILE A 640 9.92 -25.00 -18.73
C ILE A 640 9.95 -26.15 -17.72
N TRP A 641 9.89 -25.82 -16.44
CA TRP A 641 9.71 -26.84 -15.42
C TRP A 641 8.23 -27.10 -15.26
N SER A 642 7.85 -28.35 -15.42
CA SER A 642 6.48 -28.81 -15.35
C SER A 642 6.32 -29.67 -14.11
N CYS A 643 5.50 -29.24 -13.15
CA CYS A 643 5.21 -30.01 -11.95
C CYS A 643 3.76 -30.47 -11.98
N ASN A 644 3.54 -31.78 -12.06
CA ASN A 644 2.20 -32.34 -11.95
C ASN A 644 1.70 -32.26 -10.49
N LEU A 645 0.48 -31.75 -10.28
CA LEU A 645 -0.04 -31.47 -8.94
C LEU A 645 -0.44 -32.73 -8.17
N LYS A 646 -0.72 -33.85 -8.84
CA LYS A 646 -1.11 -35.12 -8.20
C LYS A 646 0.10 -35.98 -7.87
N SER A 647 0.93 -36.28 -8.87
CA SER A 647 2.11 -37.14 -8.73
C SER A 647 3.30 -36.43 -8.10
N LYS A 648 3.29 -35.08 -8.06
CA LYS A 648 4.41 -34.24 -7.61
C LYS A 648 5.69 -34.38 -8.45
N LYS A 649 5.62 -35.11 -9.57
CA LYS A 649 6.73 -35.31 -10.48
C LYS A 649 7.05 -33.99 -11.21
N VAL A 650 8.34 -33.67 -11.28
CA VAL A 650 8.88 -32.54 -12.04
C VAL A 650 9.52 -33.08 -13.32
N GLU A 651 9.14 -32.49 -14.45
CA GLU A 651 9.74 -32.72 -15.76
C GLU A 651 10.28 -31.41 -16.32
N VAL A 652 11.47 -31.47 -16.92
CA VAL A 652 12.07 -30.32 -17.59
C VAL A 652 11.75 -30.42 -19.07
N LEU A 653 10.87 -29.56 -19.55
CA LEU A 653 10.52 -29.48 -20.96
C LEU A 653 11.52 -28.59 -21.68
N THR A 654 11.94 -29.03 -22.87
CA THR A 654 12.78 -28.25 -23.79
C THR A 654 11.97 -28.00 -25.07
N PRO A 655 11.22 -26.89 -25.13
CA PRO A 655 10.35 -26.64 -26.28
C PRO A 655 11.15 -26.43 -27.57
N LYS A 656 10.58 -26.81 -28.72
CA LYS A 656 11.10 -26.43 -30.03
C LYS A 656 11.13 -24.90 -30.18
N ASN A 657 12.07 -24.40 -30.98
CA ASN A 657 12.37 -22.99 -31.22
C ASN A 657 12.86 -22.21 -29.99
N SER A 658 13.15 -22.88 -28.87
CA SER A 658 13.62 -22.18 -27.68
C SER A 658 14.92 -21.43 -27.94
N GLU A 659 15.87 -22.00 -28.67
CA GLU A 659 17.15 -21.38 -29.03
C GLU A 659 17.01 -20.05 -29.79
N LYS A 660 15.85 -19.81 -30.41
CA LYS A 660 15.52 -18.59 -31.15
C LYS A 660 14.80 -17.53 -30.30
N PHE A 661 14.61 -17.77 -29.00
CA PHE A 661 13.87 -16.86 -28.12
C PHE A 661 14.39 -15.42 -28.26
N PRO A 662 13.52 -14.42 -28.51
CA PRO A 662 13.98 -13.10 -28.91
C PRO A 662 14.62 -12.39 -27.71
N LEU A 663 15.91 -12.04 -27.82
CA LEU A 663 16.61 -11.27 -26.79
C LEU A 663 15.94 -9.91 -26.49
N ALA A 664 15.23 -9.37 -27.48
CA ALA A 664 14.47 -8.12 -27.36
C ALA A 664 13.14 -8.26 -26.59
N ALA A 665 12.61 -9.47 -26.45
CA ALA A 665 11.45 -9.77 -25.61
C ALA A 665 11.87 -9.74 -24.13
N ARG A 666 11.92 -8.53 -23.56
CA ARG A 666 12.28 -8.32 -22.15
C ARG A 666 11.13 -8.74 -21.22
N PHE A 667 11.46 -9.61 -20.25
CA PHE A 667 10.69 -9.89 -19.03
C PHE A 667 9.21 -10.29 -19.20
N PRO A 668 8.91 -11.35 -19.97
CA PRO A 668 7.55 -11.80 -20.21
C PRO A 668 7.01 -12.64 -19.05
N ARG A 669 6.85 -12.00 -17.89
CA ARG A 669 6.60 -12.69 -16.61
C ARG A 669 5.14 -13.13 -16.45
N GLU A 670 4.22 -12.35 -16.98
CA GLU A 670 2.79 -12.61 -16.92
C GLU A 670 2.45 -13.58 -18.04
N ALA A 671 1.82 -14.70 -17.72
CA ALA A 671 1.52 -15.76 -18.65
C ALA A 671 0.26 -16.49 -18.20
N THR A 672 -0.64 -16.77 -19.14
CA THR A 672 -1.92 -17.42 -18.81
C THR A 672 -2.19 -18.60 -19.75
N TYR A 673 -2.57 -19.73 -19.17
CA TYR A 673 -2.96 -20.92 -19.93
C TYR A 673 -4.40 -20.77 -20.47
N ILE A 674 -4.59 -21.15 -21.73
CA ILE A 674 -5.88 -21.14 -22.42
C ILE A 674 -6.26 -22.60 -22.73
N PRO A 675 -7.13 -23.23 -21.92
CA PRO A 675 -7.45 -24.64 -22.05
C PRO A 675 -8.05 -25.02 -23.42
N ASP A 676 -8.93 -24.18 -23.95
CA ASP A 676 -9.63 -24.42 -25.23
C ASP A 676 -8.67 -24.50 -26.43
N LEU A 677 -7.51 -23.84 -26.32
CA LEU A 677 -6.50 -23.78 -27.38
C LEU A 677 -5.26 -24.63 -27.06
N ASP A 678 -5.17 -25.14 -25.83
CA ASP A 678 -4.02 -25.87 -25.29
C ASP A 678 -2.67 -25.14 -25.41
N ILE A 679 -2.69 -23.83 -25.13
CA ILE A 679 -1.51 -22.96 -25.19
C ILE A 679 -1.33 -22.15 -23.91
N VAL A 680 -0.11 -21.68 -23.67
CA VAL A 680 0.16 -20.57 -22.76
C VAL A 680 0.39 -19.31 -23.58
N TYR A 681 -0.42 -18.28 -23.36
CA TYR A 681 -0.25 -16.97 -23.97
C TYR A 681 0.67 -16.09 -23.11
N VAL A 682 1.64 -15.45 -23.76
CA VAL A 682 2.68 -14.66 -23.11
C VAL A 682 2.84 -13.31 -23.83
N PRO A 683 2.32 -12.19 -23.28
CA PRO A 683 2.44 -10.88 -23.90
C PRO A 683 3.88 -10.38 -23.88
N THR A 684 4.46 -10.08 -25.06
CA THR A 684 5.91 -9.83 -25.20
C THR A 684 6.26 -8.65 -26.12
N SER A 685 5.59 -7.49 -26.07
CA SER A 685 6.09 -6.36 -26.88
C SER A 685 7.39 -5.79 -26.34
N GLY A 686 8.44 -5.74 -27.17
CA GLY A 686 9.71 -5.08 -26.83
C GLY A 686 9.71 -3.58 -27.15
N ARG A 687 10.81 -2.88 -26.82
CA ARG A 687 11.01 -1.49 -27.28
C ARG A 687 11.26 -1.47 -28.80
N LYS A 688 10.55 -0.59 -29.52
CA LYS A 688 10.74 -0.12 -30.91
C LYS A 688 10.90 -1.16 -32.06
N LYS A 689 11.40 -2.39 -31.86
CA LYS A 689 11.73 -3.33 -32.97
C LYS A 689 11.11 -4.74 -32.86
N TYR A 690 10.92 -5.31 -31.67
CA TYR A 690 10.24 -6.62 -31.54
C TYR A 690 8.75 -6.44 -31.25
N GLN A 691 7.90 -6.93 -32.17
CA GLN A 691 6.46 -6.66 -32.22
C GLN A 691 5.65 -7.95 -32.36
N ALA A 692 5.92 -8.95 -31.54
CA ALA A 692 5.12 -10.17 -31.50
C ALA A 692 4.84 -10.57 -30.05
N ASP A 693 3.72 -11.25 -29.83
CA ASP A 693 3.45 -11.97 -28.59
C ASP A 693 3.88 -13.42 -28.77
N LEU A 694 4.28 -14.06 -27.67
CA LEU A 694 4.69 -15.45 -27.68
C LEU A 694 3.54 -16.34 -27.24
N ILE A 695 3.49 -17.54 -27.81
CA ILE A 695 2.67 -18.63 -27.30
C ILE A 695 3.53 -19.88 -27.13
N TYR A 696 3.25 -20.62 -26.07
CA TYR A 696 3.79 -21.96 -25.90
C TYR A 696 2.68 -22.97 -26.18
N ASP A 697 2.85 -23.75 -27.26
CA ASP A 697 1.97 -24.89 -27.58
C ASP A 697 2.30 -26.05 -26.66
N CYS A 698 1.39 -26.36 -25.75
CA CYS A 698 1.62 -27.34 -24.69
C CYS A 698 1.61 -28.78 -25.21
N ALA A 699 0.91 -29.04 -26.31
CA ALA A 699 0.83 -30.37 -26.93
C ALA A 699 2.06 -30.66 -27.79
N LYS A 700 2.49 -29.68 -28.59
CA LYS A 700 3.66 -29.83 -29.47
C LYS A 700 4.97 -29.56 -28.76
N ASN A 701 4.92 -29.03 -27.54
CA ASN A 701 6.07 -28.55 -26.79
C ASN A 701 6.93 -27.62 -27.66
N GLU A 702 6.34 -26.51 -28.09
CA GLU A 702 6.95 -25.59 -29.06
C GLU A 702 6.61 -24.13 -28.73
N TRP A 703 7.61 -23.25 -28.86
CA TRP A 703 7.38 -21.81 -28.86
C TRP A 703 7.02 -21.32 -30.26
N LEU A 704 5.96 -20.53 -30.34
CA LEU A 704 5.51 -19.83 -31.54
C LEU A 704 5.32 -18.35 -31.23
N GLN A 705 5.22 -17.54 -32.28
CA GLN A 705 4.87 -16.13 -32.20
C GLN A 705 3.58 -15.86 -32.98
N ILE A 706 2.76 -14.94 -32.47
CA ILE A 706 1.62 -14.38 -33.20
C ILE A 706 1.94 -12.97 -33.68
N ALA A 707 1.36 -12.58 -34.82
CA ALA A 707 1.52 -11.22 -35.33
C ALA A 707 1.08 -10.18 -34.29
N SER A 708 1.68 -8.98 -34.33
CA SER A 708 1.30 -7.94 -33.37
C SER A 708 -0.19 -7.63 -33.44
N THR A 709 -0.87 -7.85 -32.32
CA THR A 709 -2.31 -7.62 -32.17
C THR A 709 -2.64 -6.19 -31.75
N GLY A 710 -1.61 -5.35 -31.54
CA GLY A 710 -1.72 -3.97 -31.07
C GLY A 710 -1.69 -2.91 -32.17
N LYS A 711 -2.10 -1.67 -31.85
CA LYS A 711 -2.00 -0.50 -32.75
C LYS A 711 -0.87 0.44 -32.32
N LYS A 712 -0.14 1.02 -33.27
CA LYS A 712 0.86 2.06 -32.95
C LYS A 712 0.17 3.33 -32.43
N ASP A 713 0.65 3.88 -31.32
CA ASP A 713 0.27 5.20 -30.85
C ASP A 713 0.98 6.31 -31.64
N LYS A 714 0.66 7.58 -31.35
CA LYS A 714 1.27 8.75 -32.01
C LYS A 714 2.81 8.81 -31.89
N ARG A 715 3.42 8.04 -30.97
CA ARG A 715 4.88 7.92 -30.77
C ARG A 715 5.45 6.62 -31.36
N GLY A 716 4.65 5.88 -32.14
CA GLY A 716 5.03 4.60 -32.75
C GLY A 716 5.07 3.42 -31.78
N ARG A 717 4.55 3.55 -30.54
CA ARG A 717 4.54 2.47 -29.54
C ARG A 717 3.30 1.61 -29.71
N MET A 718 3.43 0.29 -29.63
CA MET A 718 2.26 -0.59 -29.72
C MET A 718 1.31 -0.40 -28.52
N ARG A 719 0.01 -0.46 -28.79
CA ARG A 719 -1.08 -0.40 -27.81
C ARG A 719 -1.96 -1.65 -27.90
N PRO A 720 -2.26 -2.29 -26.77
CA PRO A 720 -1.67 -2.00 -25.46
C PRO A 720 -0.15 -2.24 -25.50
N GLY A 721 0.60 -1.41 -24.79
CA GLY A 721 2.06 -1.52 -24.70
C GLY A 721 2.41 -2.50 -23.59
N TYR A 722 3.43 -3.34 -23.81
CA TYR A 722 3.74 -4.50 -22.95
C TYR A 722 5.19 -4.57 -22.48
N ALA A 723 5.34 -5.18 -21.30
CA ALA A 723 6.48 -5.91 -20.74
C ALA A 723 6.08 -6.21 -19.27
N VAL A 724 6.96 -5.93 -18.32
CA VAL A 724 6.77 -5.98 -16.85
C VAL A 724 5.53 -5.25 -16.29
N SER A 725 4.86 -4.41 -17.07
CA SER A 725 3.87 -3.43 -16.61
C SER A 725 2.41 -3.80 -16.91
N THR A 726 2.17 -5.04 -17.32
CA THR A 726 0.86 -5.49 -17.81
C THR A 726 0.52 -6.87 -17.28
N GLY A 727 -0.62 -7.00 -16.58
CA GLY A 727 -1.19 -8.28 -16.19
C GLY A 727 -2.09 -8.86 -17.28
N VAL A 728 -2.07 -10.18 -17.47
CA VAL A 728 -2.91 -10.88 -18.45
C VAL A 728 -3.62 -12.07 -17.80
N GLU A 729 -4.92 -12.22 -18.07
CA GLU A 729 -5.74 -13.28 -17.49
C GLU A 729 -6.71 -13.87 -18.51
N TRP A 730 -6.91 -15.19 -18.45
CA TRP A 730 -7.89 -15.90 -19.24
C TRP A 730 -9.24 -15.95 -18.52
N ASP A 731 -10.31 -15.46 -19.16
CA ASP A 731 -11.68 -15.59 -18.66
C ASP A 731 -12.38 -16.77 -19.35
N PRO A 732 -12.58 -17.90 -18.64
CA PRO A 732 -13.23 -19.07 -19.21
C PRO A 732 -14.73 -18.88 -19.45
N LYS A 733 -15.40 -17.94 -18.75
CA LYS A 733 -16.83 -17.70 -18.93
C LYS A 733 -17.12 -16.99 -20.25
N ARG A 734 -16.27 -16.03 -20.62
CA ARG A 734 -16.44 -15.21 -21.82
C ARG A 734 -15.58 -15.67 -23.01
N LYS A 735 -14.61 -16.55 -22.75
CA LYS A 735 -13.59 -17.00 -23.70
C LYS A 735 -12.80 -15.84 -24.29
N VAL A 736 -12.27 -15.00 -23.41
CA VAL A 736 -11.48 -13.81 -23.76
C VAL A 736 -10.24 -13.71 -22.89
N LEU A 737 -9.19 -13.11 -23.45
CA LEU A 737 -8.05 -12.63 -22.68
C LEU A 737 -8.34 -11.21 -22.19
N TRP A 738 -8.14 -10.99 -20.90
CA TRP A 738 -8.12 -9.66 -20.30
C TRP A 738 -6.68 -9.19 -20.15
N LEU A 739 -6.46 -7.91 -20.41
CA LEU A 739 -5.18 -7.28 -20.16
C LEU A 739 -5.35 -5.96 -19.45
N VAL A 740 -4.60 -5.79 -18.37
CA VAL A 740 -4.60 -4.57 -17.55
C VAL A 740 -3.23 -3.92 -17.60
N GLN A 741 -3.20 -2.64 -17.96
CA GLN A 741 -1.98 -1.84 -17.96
C GLN A 741 -1.79 -1.05 -16.66
N THR A 742 -0.55 -0.64 -16.41
CA THR A 742 -0.14 0.29 -15.34
C THR A 742 -1.10 1.44 -15.03
N THR A 743 -1.76 2.05 -16.02
CA THR A 743 -2.68 3.19 -15.79
C THR A 743 -4.10 2.76 -15.39
N GLY A 744 -4.34 1.47 -15.16
CA GLY A 744 -5.69 0.90 -15.00
C GLY A 744 -6.47 0.80 -16.32
N ALA A 745 -5.81 0.94 -17.47
CA ALA A 745 -6.46 0.70 -18.75
C ALA A 745 -6.71 -0.79 -18.93
N VAL A 746 -7.94 -1.15 -19.30
CA VAL A 746 -8.36 -2.54 -19.51
C VAL A 746 -8.62 -2.79 -20.98
N TYR A 747 -8.11 -3.92 -21.47
CA TYR A 747 -8.29 -4.40 -22.83
C TYR A 747 -8.80 -5.83 -22.81
N ALA A 748 -9.52 -6.20 -23.86
CA ALA A 748 -9.95 -7.57 -24.09
C ALA A 748 -9.63 -8.03 -25.52
N MET A 749 -9.37 -9.32 -25.69
CA MET A 749 -9.13 -9.94 -26.99
C MET A 749 -9.72 -11.35 -27.04
N ARG A 750 -10.32 -11.70 -28.18
CA ARG A 750 -10.58 -13.11 -28.55
C ARG A 750 -9.38 -13.62 -29.33
N LEU A 751 -8.82 -14.75 -28.90
CA LEU A 751 -7.70 -15.37 -29.60
C LEU A 751 -8.22 -16.48 -30.52
N ASP A 752 -7.82 -16.44 -31.78
CA ASP A 752 -8.10 -17.46 -32.79
C ASP A 752 -6.81 -17.81 -33.52
N LEU A 753 -6.29 -19.00 -33.25
CA LEU A 753 -5.02 -19.48 -33.79
C LEU A 753 -5.03 -19.62 -35.32
N LYS A 754 -6.19 -19.85 -35.95
CA LYS A 754 -6.29 -20.00 -37.41
C LYS A 754 -5.98 -18.69 -38.13
N THR A 755 -6.33 -17.57 -37.52
CA THR A 755 -6.19 -16.23 -38.10
C THR A 755 -5.10 -15.40 -37.40
N ALA A 756 -4.35 -15.98 -36.45
CA ALA A 756 -3.35 -15.26 -35.66
C ALA A 756 -2.01 -15.03 -36.38
N GLY A 757 -1.84 -15.59 -37.59
CA GLY A 757 -0.59 -15.52 -38.33
C GLY A 757 0.56 -16.19 -37.60
N LEU A 758 0.32 -17.42 -37.10
CA LEU A 758 1.28 -18.20 -36.33
C LEU A 758 2.57 -18.42 -37.14
N LYS A 759 3.71 -18.18 -36.48
CA LYS A 759 5.03 -18.46 -37.03
C LYS A 759 5.91 -19.09 -35.95
N PRO A 760 6.91 -19.90 -36.34
CA PRO A 760 8.01 -20.23 -35.45
C PRO A 760 8.63 -18.96 -34.86
N VAL A 761 9.14 -19.05 -33.63
CA VAL A 761 9.89 -17.94 -33.04
C VAL A 761 11.15 -17.69 -33.86
N GLU A 762 11.33 -16.43 -34.26
CA GLU A 762 12.51 -15.99 -35.01
C GLU A 762 13.47 -15.22 -34.10
N PRO A 763 14.79 -15.40 -34.25
CA PRO A 763 15.76 -14.68 -33.44
C PRO A 763 15.70 -13.19 -33.76
N SER A 764 15.42 -12.35 -32.76
CA SER A 764 15.57 -10.91 -32.91
C SER A 764 17.07 -10.57 -32.97
N VAL A 765 17.55 -10.00 -34.08
CA VAL A 765 18.92 -9.47 -34.18
C VAL A 765 19.10 -8.42 -33.08
N ALA A 766 19.91 -8.72 -32.06
CA ALA A 766 20.31 -7.71 -31.09
C ALA A 766 21.21 -6.68 -31.80
N PRO A 767 21.08 -5.36 -31.55
CA PRO A 767 22.15 -4.47 -31.94
C PRO A 767 23.40 -4.86 -31.14
N VAL A 768 24.50 -5.10 -31.86
CA VAL A 768 25.86 -5.03 -31.31
C VAL A 768 25.94 -3.72 -30.53
N LYS A 769 26.28 -3.78 -29.23
CA LYS A 769 26.53 -2.57 -28.46
C LYS A 769 27.69 -1.82 -29.10
N LYS A 770 27.47 -0.56 -29.50
CA LYS A 770 28.50 0.48 -29.35
C LYS A 770 28.24 1.18 -28.03
#